data_AF-A0A3M1E920-F1
#
_entry.id   AF-A0A3M1E920-F1
#
_cell.length_a   1.000
_cell.length_b   1.000
_cell.length_c   1.000
_cell.angle_alpha   90.00
_cell.angle_beta   90.00
_cell.angle_gamma   90.00
#
_symmetry.space_group_name_H-M   'P 1'
#
loop_
_entity.id
_entity.type
_entity.pdbx_description
1 polymer ?
#
loop_
_entity_poly.entity_id
_entity_poly.type
_entity_poly.pdbx_seq_one_letter_code
_entity_poly.pdbx_strand_id
1 'polypeptide(L)'
;EIEKEKDKPDEAAGSENEPGRSEPEQEKKKGEKKSRKKLYEPTKVRRERRRLWEEQVANLIRLHEAGIPVALRTRDLKKPSELWDNLRKVIERGLPESAALAAVTTGPAELFGMADRLGTLRPGALANVTLLGGPLAGEKTKVKMVFIEGKRFEIEKEKDKPGKKSKPRDREKQRGREGSGTSSLASEDEPEEGAPTFETEIKADRIPKTHTGGNVLIEHATILPVTAPTLTDASLLILDGKIRAIGRDIEAPPNVTRIDATGRFVIPGFVDAHSHLGLDAVNEWPLAISAEVRIADVINPTSVAIYRAVAGGTTTHHTMHGSANPIGGQNAIWKLKYGRPLEEMLIPDAPPTIKFALGENVTRANSPRERRITRFPNSRMGVEAVIRMAFEAARQYQREWDEYRRRSANGEDVPPPRRDLRLEALAKILKGELTVHAHCYRSDEILRLLRVAEDYGFRIGTLQHVLEGYRIAPEIARHGCGASTFSNFWAYKVEAYHAIPYNAALMTRHGINVSINSDSPNTIRYFGQEAAKCIKWGGLSENEALRLVTINPAMQLQIDHRIGSLEVGKDGDVAIFNGHPLNTFSKCIMTLIDGEVYFEDDRPDPVEPCATLPIPANVDRTIPKTPHRAYAIVGATIHPVSGPVIEHGTVVIVEDRIHAVGPDVPVPPGAGVIRGEGLHVYPGLIDAGSTLGLAEIGALPQTRDNRDIATFAPHLRARSAIHSHSEHIRIARTVGITTALTKPSGSRIAGQSAIIHLDGWTADEMAVVDAYGLHMTVPSLPARLPDDRKRREKMKKDQEKAMDELEKFLARAKHYARVKKLAERNPDIHYERDVRLEAMVPYVRGGKPVVFNAHSYKHILDTIEFAEKHGLRCVISGGTSAWKLAKTLAEKDIPVILGTPLRYPWGEFEPWDAVYRCAAVLDKAGVRFCFASESAAGAYNLPIEAGMAVAHGLPRERAEYALTLGAARILGIDDRVGSIEPGKIADLVVTTDTPLQTVSQVTHLFIAGRPVELTSMHTEE
;
A
#
# COMPACT_ATOMS: atom_id res chain seq x y z
N GLU A 1 17.43 -46.75 -23.06
CA GLU A 1 18.89 -46.88 -23.29
C GLU A 1 19.12 -47.02 -24.80
N ILE A 2 20.38 -47.10 -25.29
CA ILE A 2 20.79 -47.72 -26.58
C ILE A 2 20.20 -47.04 -27.85
N GLU A 3 20.92 -46.25 -28.68
CA GLU A 3 22.12 -46.53 -29.51
C GLU A 3 21.94 -47.72 -30.48
N LYS A 4 22.52 -47.82 -31.69
CA LYS A 4 23.15 -46.91 -32.66
C LYS A 4 23.26 -47.68 -34.00
N GLU A 5 23.50 -46.93 -35.08
CA GLU A 5 24.16 -47.27 -36.38
C GLU A 5 23.32 -46.73 -37.56
N LYS A 6 23.80 -45.87 -38.46
CA LYS A 6 25.07 -45.70 -39.20
C LYS A 6 25.25 -46.70 -40.36
N ASP A 7 25.40 -46.14 -41.56
CA ASP A 7 26.57 -46.48 -42.39
C ASP A 7 27.04 -45.29 -43.27
N LYS A 8 28.18 -45.46 -43.95
CA LYS A 8 28.89 -44.53 -44.88
C LYS A 8 29.44 -45.38 -46.07
N PRO A 9 30.12 -44.88 -47.15
CA PRO A 9 30.91 -43.64 -47.36
C PRO A 9 30.33 -42.76 -48.53
N ASP A 10 30.88 -41.65 -49.07
CA ASP A 10 32.21 -41.25 -49.60
C ASP A 10 32.72 -42.20 -50.72
N GLU A 11 33.37 -41.86 -51.86
CA GLU A 11 34.01 -40.68 -52.53
C GLU A 11 33.93 -40.89 -54.08
N ALA A 12 34.26 -40.01 -55.06
CA ALA A 12 34.47 -38.55 -55.23
C ALA A 12 34.65 -38.22 -56.76
N ALA A 13 34.92 -36.95 -57.12
CA ALA A 13 35.20 -36.39 -58.48
C ALA A 13 34.00 -36.38 -59.49
N GLY A 14 33.90 -35.47 -60.48
CA GLY A 14 34.75 -34.34 -60.91
C GLY A 14 35.06 -34.43 -62.42
N SER A 15 35.20 -33.35 -63.21
CA SER A 15 35.17 -31.88 -63.00
C SER A 15 33.85 -31.25 -63.53
N GLU A 16 33.62 -30.05 -64.12
CA GLU A 16 34.35 -28.82 -64.56
C GLU A 16 33.27 -27.71 -64.89
N ASN A 17 33.47 -26.45 -65.34
CA ASN A 17 34.60 -25.55 -65.66
C ASN A 17 34.20 -24.05 -65.35
N GLU A 18 34.65 -23.07 -66.14
CA GLU A 18 34.63 -21.60 -65.97
C GLU A 18 33.50 -20.82 -66.72
N PRO A 19 33.39 -19.46 -66.61
CA PRO A 19 33.74 -18.56 -65.49
C PRO A 19 32.67 -17.46 -65.18
N GLY A 20 32.91 -16.67 -64.11
CA GLY A 20 32.64 -15.22 -64.14
C GLY A 20 31.35 -14.69 -63.50
N ARG A 21 31.39 -14.40 -62.20
CA ARG A 21 30.50 -13.42 -61.55
C ARG A 21 31.20 -12.69 -60.40
N SER A 22 31.05 -11.37 -60.34
CA SER A 22 31.58 -10.52 -59.28
C SER A 22 30.59 -10.35 -58.12
N GLU A 23 31.06 -10.49 -56.89
CA GLU A 23 30.41 -9.92 -55.70
C GLU A 23 30.83 -8.44 -55.55
N PRO A 24 30.03 -7.59 -54.87
CA PRO A 24 30.21 -7.45 -53.41
C PRO A 24 28.91 -7.16 -52.61
N GLU A 25 29.06 -6.70 -51.36
CA GLU A 25 28.05 -6.20 -50.38
C GLU A 25 27.27 -7.23 -49.51
N GLN A 26 27.98 -7.93 -48.61
CA GLN A 26 27.39 -8.46 -47.36
C GLN A 26 27.94 -7.80 -46.06
N GLU A 27 28.34 -6.53 -46.10
CA GLU A 27 28.96 -5.82 -44.96
C GLU A 27 28.09 -4.69 -44.32
N LYS A 28 26.75 -4.77 -44.40
CA LYS A 28 25.85 -3.75 -43.80
C LYS A 28 24.89 -4.23 -42.69
N LYS A 29 24.94 -5.50 -42.25
CA LYS A 29 24.01 -6.06 -41.23
C LYS A 29 24.65 -6.52 -39.90
N LYS A 30 25.57 -5.72 -39.35
CA LYS A 30 26.12 -5.91 -37.97
C LYS A 30 25.96 -4.70 -37.03
N GLY A 31 25.35 -3.59 -37.49
CA GLY A 31 25.17 -2.38 -36.66
C GLY A 31 24.05 -2.46 -35.61
N GLU A 32 22.92 -3.08 -35.94
CA GLU A 32 21.65 -2.92 -35.19
C GLU A 32 21.44 -3.89 -34.01
N LYS A 33 22.52 -4.35 -33.37
CA LYS A 33 22.44 -5.12 -32.11
C LYS A 33 23.12 -4.44 -30.91
N LYS A 34 23.16 -3.10 -30.90
CA LYS A 34 23.03 -2.34 -29.66
C LYS A 34 21.57 -2.39 -29.20
N SER A 35 21.19 -3.38 -28.40
CA SER A 35 19.97 -3.27 -27.61
C SER A 35 20.12 -2.08 -26.66
N ARG A 36 19.46 -0.95 -26.94
CA ARG A 36 19.34 0.17 -25.98
C ARG A 36 18.86 -0.44 -24.66
N LYS A 37 19.71 -0.42 -23.62
CA LYS A 37 19.27 -0.71 -22.25
C LYS A 37 18.32 0.43 -21.90
N LYS A 38 17.02 0.27 -22.15
CA LYS A 38 16.02 1.26 -21.74
C LYS A 38 16.22 1.50 -20.24
N LEU A 39 16.43 2.77 -19.89
CA LEU A 39 16.53 3.21 -18.52
C LEU A 39 15.09 3.28 -17.98
N TYR A 40 14.85 2.73 -16.79
CA TYR A 40 13.51 2.69 -16.18
C TYR A 40 13.41 3.54 -14.90
N GLU A 41 14.51 4.22 -14.52
CA GLU A 41 14.58 5.19 -13.42
C GLU A 41 15.07 6.55 -13.97
N PRO A 42 14.44 7.68 -13.60
CA PRO A 42 14.89 9.02 -14.02
C PRO A 42 16.28 9.39 -13.49
N THR A 43 16.96 10.32 -14.16
CA THR A 43 18.31 10.78 -13.82
C THR A 43 18.44 11.31 -12.38
N LYS A 44 17.40 12.00 -11.86
CA LYS A 44 17.35 12.48 -10.46
C LYS A 44 17.47 11.33 -9.45
N VAL A 45 16.70 10.25 -9.66
CA VAL A 45 16.73 9.03 -8.83
C VAL A 45 18.06 8.31 -8.93
N ARG A 46 18.67 8.25 -10.13
CA ARG A 46 19.99 7.63 -10.30
C ARG A 46 21.09 8.38 -9.56
N ARG A 47 21.12 9.71 -9.66
CA ARG A 47 22.05 10.56 -8.90
C ARG A 47 21.85 10.41 -7.39
N GLU A 48 20.61 10.40 -6.89
CA GLU A 48 20.34 10.15 -5.46
C GLU A 48 20.78 8.75 -5.01
N ARG A 49 20.51 7.70 -5.79
CA ARG A 49 21.02 6.34 -5.50
C ARG A 49 22.55 6.28 -5.49
N ARG A 50 23.21 7.05 -6.36
CA ARG A 50 24.67 7.16 -6.41
C ARG A 50 25.22 7.86 -5.16
N ARG A 51 24.62 9.00 -4.78
CA ARG A 51 24.93 9.74 -3.54
C ARG A 51 24.79 8.84 -2.31
N LEU A 52 23.66 8.14 -2.17
CA LEU A 52 23.42 7.19 -1.07
C LEU A 52 24.44 6.03 -1.04
N TRP A 53 24.87 5.54 -2.21
CA TRP A 53 25.94 4.52 -2.29
C TRP A 53 27.32 5.09 -1.94
N GLU A 54 27.63 6.32 -2.36
CA GLU A 54 28.86 7.02 -2.00
C GLU A 54 28.94 7.24 -0.49
N GLU A 55 27.82 7.60 0.17
CA GLU A 55 27.72 7.67 1.63
C GLU A 55 27.92 6.29 2.31
N GLN A 56 27.34 5.22 1.76
CA GLN A 56 27.53 3.86 2.28
C GLN A 56 29.00 3.41 2.20
N VAL A 57 29.73 3.80 1.15
CA VAL A 57 31.17 3.49 1.03
C VAL A 57 32.02 4.41 1.92
N ALA A 58 31.65 5.69 2.04
CA ALA A 58 32.32 6.65 2.93
C ALA A 58 32.12 6.33 4.42
N ASN A 59 31.12 5.52 4.78
CA ASN A 59 30.79 5.20 6.18
C ASN A 59 31.99 4.68 7.00
N LEU A 60 32.86 3.83 6.42
CA LEU A 60 34.05 3.34 7.13
C LEU A 60 35.07 4.45 7.43
N ILE A 61 35.17 5.45 6.54
CA ILE A 61 36.04 6.62 6.71
C ILE A 61 35.44 7.54 7.78
N ARG A 62 34.14 7.86 7.67
CA ARG A 62 33.40 8.69 8.65
C ARG A 62 33.47 8.13 10.08
N LEU A 63 33.37 6.81 10.26
CA LEU A 63 33.54 6.15 11.56
C LEU A 63 34.96 6.33 12.12
N HIS A 64 35.99 6.20 11.26
CA HIS A 64 37.38 6.42 11.67
C HIS A 64 37.67 7.89 12.00
N GLU A 65 37.16 8.84 11.20
CA GLU A 65 37.26 10.29 11.45
C GLU A 65 36.59 10.70 12.76
N ALA A 66 35.47 10.05 13.12
CA ALA A 66 34.81 10.20 14.41
C ALA A 66 35.51 9.47 15.58
N GLY A 67 36.65 8.82 15.36
CA GLY A 67 37.42 8.10 16.38
C GLY A 67 36.76 6.79 16.86
N ILE A 68 35.74 6.28 16.17
CA ILE A 68 34.98 5.10 16.59
C ILE A 68 35.77 3.83 16.24
N PRO A 69 36.00 2.89 17.18
CA PRO A 69 36.64 1.61 16.88
C PRO A 69 35.79 0.77 15.91
N VAL A 70 36.41 0.27 14.84
CA VAL A 70 35.74 -0.56 13.83
C VAL A 70 36.45 -1.91 13.69
N ALA A 71 35.67 -2.97 13.45
CA ALA A 71 36.16 -4.27 13.01
C ALA A 71 35.48 -4.70 11.70
N LEU A 72 36.27 -5.18 10.73
CA LEU A 72 35.77 -5.67 9.45
C LEU A 72 35.56 -7.19 9.47
N ARG A 73 34.47 -7.63 8.83
CA ARG A 73 34.03 -9.04 8.80
C ARG A 73 34.07 -9.61 7.38
N THR A 74 34.31 -10.91 7.26
CA THR A 74 34.32 -11.65 5.98
C THR A 74 32.95 -12.14 5.51
N ARG A 75 31.90 -11.94 6.31
CA ARG A 75 30.51 -12.29 5.96
C ARG A 75 30.10 -11.54 4.69
N ASP A 76 29.31 -12.22 3.86
CA ASP A 76 28.76 -11.72 2.58
C ASP A 76 29.79 -11.56 1.42
N LEU A 77 31.09 -11.84 1.65
CA LEU A 77 32.08 -12.07 0.59
C LEU A 77 31.85 -13.42 -0.13
N LYS A 78 32.24 -13.54 -1.40
CA LYS A 78 32.21 -14.80 -2.16
C LYS A 78 33.40 -15.70 -1.87
N LYS A 79 34.54 -15.09 -1.54
CA LYS A 79 35.77 -15.74 -1.07
C LYS A 79 36.40 -14.85 0.02
N PRO A 80 36.95 -15.42 1.12
CA PRO A 80 37.68 -14.63 2.11
C PRO A 80 38.84 -13.79 1.54
N SER A 81 39.43 -14.21 0.42
CA SER A 81 40.45 -13.46 -0.30
C SER A 81 40.00 -12.08 -0.81
N GLU A 82 38.70 -11.87 -1.06
CA GLU A 82 38.15 -10.58 -1.52
C GLU A 82 38.29 -9.47 -0.46
N LEU A 83 38.60 -9.80 0.81
CA LEU A 83 38.82 -8.83 1.89
C LEU A 83 39.99 -7.87 1.58
N TRP A 84 41.14 -8.40 1.13
CA TRP A 84 42.34 -7.59 0.86
C TRP A 84 42.12 -6.61 -0.29
N ASP A 85 41.43 -7.04 -1.34
CA ASP A 85 41.10 -6.18 -2.49
C ASP A 85 40.04 -5.14 -2.14
N ASN A 86 39.22 -5.36 -1.11
CA ASN A 86 38.25 -4.38 -0.63
C ASN A 86 38.87 -3.39 0.36
N LEU A 87 39.82 -3.82 1.19
CA LEU A 87 40.64 -2.92 2.03
C LEU A 87 41.35 -1.87 1.16
N ARG A 88 42.05 -2.30 0.10
CA ARG A 88 42.73 -1.40 -0.85
C ARG A 88 41.80 -0.34 -1.43
N LYS A 89 40.63 -0.74 -1.94
CA LYS A 89 39.62 0.17 -2.51
C LYS A 89 39.08 1.22 -1.54
N VAL A 90 39.23 1.04 -0.22
CA VAL A 90 38.83 2.05 0.78
C VAL A 90 40.04 2.88 1.23
N ILE A 91 41.26 2.33 1.22
CA ILE A 91 42.50 3.11 1.33
C ILE A 91 42.62 4.09 0.15
N GLU A 92 42.40 3.61 -1.09
CA GLU A 92 42.30 4.40 -2.32
C GLU A 92 41.24 5.52 -2.26
N ARG A 93 40.29 5.45 -1.31
CA ARG A 93 39.22 6.44 -1.09
C ARG A 93 39.48 7.37 0.09
N GLY A 94 40.61 7.24 0.77
CA GLY A 94 41.04 8.16 1.84
C GLY A 94 41.17 7.54 3.24
N LEU A 95 40.85 6.25 3.45
CA LEU A 95 41.11 5.60 4.74
C LEU A 95 42.63 5.41 4.96
N PRO A 96 43.23 5.88 6.06
CA PRO A 96 44.64 5.64 6.34
C PRO A 96 44.97 4.13 6.37
N GLU A 97 46.12 3.74 5.80
CA GLU A 97 46.55 2.34 5.77
C GLU A 97 46.70 1.74 7.18
N SER A 98 47.07 2.56 8.16
CA SER A 98 47.08 2.22 9.60
C SER A 98 45.68 1.91 10.15
N ALA A 99 44.66 2.70 9.78
CA ALA A 99 43.28 2.48 10.19
C ALA A 99 42.67 1.24 9.51
N ALA A 100 42.98 1.06 8.22
CA ALA A 100 42.59 -0.13 7.46
C ALA A 100 43.21 -1.42 8.04
N LEU A 101 44.45 -1.36 8.53
CA LEU A 101 45.10 -2.44 9.25
C LEU A 101 44.47 -2.67 10.64
N ALA A 102 44.31 -1.60 11.44
CA ALA A 102 43.71 -1.66 12.76
C ALA A 102 42.31 -2.30 12.74
N ALA A 103 41.50 -1.99 11.71
CA ALA A 103 40.17 -2.56 11.52
C ALA A 103 40.13 -4.07 11.22
N VAL A 104 41.30 -4.72 11.04
CA VAL A 104 41.46 -6.18 10.97
C VAL A 104 42.47 -6.75 11.99
N THR A 105 43.02 -5.92 12.89
CA THR A 105 43.98 -6.35 13.93
C THR A 105 43.61 -5.87 15.33
N THR A 106 43.85 -4.60 15.67
CA THR A 106 43.67 -4.06 17.03
C THR A 106 42.20 -3.80 17.36
N GLY A 107 41.45 -3.19 16.44
CA GLY A 107 40.01 -2.93 16.60
C GLY A 107 39.20 -4.18 16.99
N PRO A 108 39.27 -5.31 16.25
CA PRO A 108 38.61 -6.54 16.68
C PRO A 108 39.20 -7.14 17.98
N ALA A 109 40.50 -6.97 18.27
CA ALA A 109 41.07 -7.45 19.52
C ALA A 109 40.56 -6.67 20.74
N GLU A 110 40.43 -5.34 20.61
CA GLU A 110 39.85 -4.45 21.63
C GLU A 110 38.35 -4.73 21.83
N LEU A 111 37.58 -4.82 20.73
CA LEU A 111 36.13 -5.11 20.77
C LEU A 111 35.79 -6.51 21.32
N PHE A 112 36.73 -7.45 21.32
CA PHE A 112 36.57 -8.76 21.98
C PHE A 112 37.20 -8.85 23.37
N GLY A 113 37.79 -7.77 23.90
CA GLY A 113 38.48 -7.78 25.20
C GLY A 113 39.76 -8.62 25.23
N MET A 114 40.42 -8.77 24.08
CA MET A 114 41.60 -9.62 23.86
C MET A 114 42.86 -8.83 23.42
N ALA A 115 42.89 -7.50 23.57
CA ALA A 115 44.06 -6.66 23.24
C ALA A 115 45.30 -6.97 24.13
N ASP A 116 45.10 -7.70 25.22
CA ASP A 116 46.15 -8.29 26.05
C ASP A 116 46.90 -9.45 25.34
N ARG A 117 46.28 -10.08 24.33
CA ARG A 117 46.73 -11.32 23.69
C ARG A 117 46.76 -11.29 22.16
N LEU A 118 46.05 -10.37 21.51
CA LEU A 118 45.83 -10.31 20.07
C LEU A 118 46.02 -8.88 19.51
N GLY A 119 45.97 -8.76 18.18
CA GLY A 119 45.97 -7.48 17.45
C GLY A 119 47.31 -6.75 17.36
N THR A 120 48.21 -6.95 18.33
CA THR A 120 49.53 -6.28 18.40
C THR A 120 50.70 -7.28 18.33
N LEU A 121 51.84 -6.83 17.81
CA LEU A 121 53.09 -7.58 17.80
C LEU A 121 53.98 -7.13 18.96
N ARG A 122 53.86 -7.80 20.11
CA ARG A 122 54.69 -7.53 21.31
C ARG A 122 54.98 -8.80 22.11
N PRO A 123 56.00 -8.81 22.99
CA PRO A 123 56.21 -9.88 23.96
C PRO A 123 54.93 -10.20 24.76
N GLY A 124 54.69 -11.49 25.00
CA GLY A 124 53.52 -12.01 25.72
C GLY A 124 52.23 -12.11 24.90
N ALA A 125 52.14 -11.53 23.70
CA ALA A 125 50.99 -11.74 22.81
C ALA A 125 51.03 -13.12 22.13
N LEU A 126 49.87 -13.62 21.69
CA LEU A 126 49.78 -14.85 20.89
C LEU A 126 50.44 -14.63 19.53
N ALA A 127 51.29 -15.57 19.10
CA ALA A 127 52.04 -15.50 17.84
C ALA A 127 51.17 -15.79 16.60
N ASN A 128 50.13 -14.97 16.41
CA ASN A 128 49.24 -14.94 15.26
C ASN A 128 49.74 -13.90 14.25
N VAL A 129 50.77 -14.26 13.47
CA VAL A 129 51.55 -13.31 12.64
C VAL A 129 51.30 -13.55 11.15
N THR A 130 50.87 -12.52 10.42
CA THR A 130 50.67 -12.57 8.97
C THR A 130 51.82 -11.85 8.26
N LEU A 131 52.65 -12.57 7.50
CA LEU A 131 53.73 -11.95 6.73
C LEU A 131 53.23 -11.52 5.34
N LEU A 132 53.25 -10.22 5.07
CA LEU A 132 52.95 -9.66 3.76
C LEU A 132 54.21 -9.49 2.90
N GLY A 133 54.07 -9.60 1.58
CA GLY A 133 55.15 -9.38 0.62
C GLY A 133 55.42 -7.91 0.25
N GLY A 134 54.96 -6.96 1.05
CA GLY A 134 54.96 -5.51 0.80
C GLY A 134 53.89 -4.80 1.65
N PRO A 135 53.71 -3.47 1.50
CA PRO A 135 52.64 -2.72 2.17
C PRO A 135 51.23 -3.27 1.84
N LEU A 136 50.28 -3.10 2.75
CA LEU A 136 48.88 -3.55 2.61
C LEU A 136 48.21 -2.90 1.38
N ALA A 137 48.45 -1.61 1.18
CA ALA A 137 47.94 -0.84 0.04
C ALA A 137 48.46 -1.33 -1.33
N GLY A 138 49.60 -2.03 -1.38
CA GLY A 138 50.23 -2.44 -2.63
C GLY A 138 49.42 -3.50 -3.39
N GLU A 139 49.02 -3.21 -4.64
CA GLU A 139 48.27 -4.14 -5.51
C GLU A 139 48.91 -5.54 -5.62
N LYS A 140 50.24 -5.58 -5.73
CA LYS A 140 51.03 -6.81 -5.91
C LYS A 140 51.36 -7.51 -4.59
N THR A 141 51.03 -6.90 -3.45
CA THR A 141 51.23 -7.51 -2.14
C THR A 141 50.35 -8.74 -1.99
N LYS A 142 50.97 -9.85 -1.61
CA LYS A 142 50.30 -11.09 -1.23
C LYS A 142 50.78 -11.50 0.15
N VAL A 143 49.92 -12.16 0.91
CA VAL A 143 50.35 -12.91 2.09
C VAL A 143 51.36 -13.98 1.65
N LYS A 144 52.46 -14.11 2.37
CA LYS A 144 53.55 -15.06 2.11
C LYS A 144 53.48 -16.27 3.03
N MET A 145 53.25 -16.02 4.32
CA MET A 145 53.14 -17.01 5.38
C MET A 145 52.15 -16.49 6.44
N VAL A 146 51.49 -17.42 7.13
CA VAL A 146 50.69 -17.11 8.33
C VAL A 146 51.20 -17.99 9.47
N PHE A 147 51.38 -17.41 10.64
CA PHE A 147 51.60 -18.14 11.89
C PHE A 147 50.30 -18.07 12.70
N ILE A 148 49.89 -19.18 13.29
CA ILE A 148 48.76 -19.25 14.21
C ILE A 148 49.26 -19.97 15.47
N GLU A 149 49.24 -19.30 16.62
CA GLU A 149 49.85 -19.77 17.87
C GLU A 149 51.32 -20.19 17.68
N GLY A 150 52.07 -19.47 16.83
CA GLY A 150 53.45 -19.79 16.49
C GLY A 150 53.64 -20.94 15.50
N LYS A 151 52.60 -21.71 15.18
CA LYS A 151 52.64 -22.77 14.15
C LYS A 151 52.61 -22.13 12.77
N ARG A 152 53.61 -22.42 11.93
CA ARG A 152 53.74 -21.90 10.56
C ARG A 152 52.78 -22.63 9.61
N PHE A 153 52.00 -21.85 8.87
CA PHE A 153 51.18 -22.28 7.73
C PHE A 153 51.73 -21.65 6.46
N GLU A 154 52.12 -22.49 5.50
CA GLU A 154 52.51 -22.03 4.18
C GLU A 154 51.28 -21.89 3.28
N ILE A 155 51.28 -20.84 2.44
CA ILE A 155 50.22 -20.65 1.46
C ILE A 155 50.64 -21.40 0.19
N GLU A 156 50.00 -22.53 -0.10
CA GLU A 156 50.17 -23.23 -1.37
C GLU A 156 49.97 -22.26 -2.54
N LYS A 157 50.87 -22.30 -3.53
CA LYS A 157 50.59 -21.70 -4.84
C LYS A 157 49.37 -22.41 -5.44
N GLU A 158 48.41 -21.66 -5.99
CA GLU A 158 47.35 -22.25 -6.81
C GLU A 158 48.01 -23.10 -7.91
N LYS A 159 47.70 -24.41 -7.89
CA LYS A 159 48.21 -25.36 -8.89
C LYS A 159 47.52 -25.07 -10.22
N ASP A 160 48.26 -24.48 -11.17
CA ASP A 160 47.82 -24.34 -12.57
C ASP A 160 47.31 -25.68 -13.08
N LYS A 161 46.02 -25.72 -13.46
CA LYS A 161 45.43 -26.97 -13.97
C LYS A 161 45.99 -27.27 -15.36
N PRO A 162 46.64 -28.43 -15.58
CA PRO A 162 47.19 -28.77 -16.89
C PRO A 162 46.08 -28.83 -17.95
N GLY A 163 46.42 -28.39 -19.15
CA GLY A 163 45.43 -27.84 -20.10
C GLY A 163 44.41 -28.83 -20.64
N LYS A 164 43.14 -28.41 -20.68
CA LYS A 164 42.21 -28.89 -21.72
C LYS A 164 42.63 -28.30 -23.07
N LYS A 165 43.02 -29.15 -24.02
CA LYS A 165 43.31 -28.74 -25.41
C LYS A 165 42.06 -28.14 -26.05
N SER A 166 42.07 -26.84 -26.30
CA SER A 166 41.16 -26.16 -27.25
C SER A 166 41.95 -25.74 -28.50
N LYS A 167 41.35 -25.88 -29.69
CA LYS A 167 42.00 -25.59 -30.98
C LYS A 167 42.57 -24.16 -31.05
N PRO A 168 43.65 -23.93 -31.84
CA PRO A 168 44.17 -22.59 -32.06
C PRO A 168 43.11 -21.68 -32.71
N ARG A 169 43.12 -20.42 -32.29
CA ARG A 169 42.57 -19.25 -32.97
C ARG A 169 43.51 -18.08 -32.71
N ASP A 170 43.62 -17.20 -33.68
CA ASP A 170 44.82 -16.39 -33.89
C ASP A 170 45.00 -15.28 -32.85
N ARG A 171 46.24 -15.14 -32.37
CA ARG A 171 46.62 -14.15 -31.34
C ARG A 171 47.08 -12.84 -31.96
N GLU A 172 46.26 -12.22 -32.80
CA GLU A 172 46.58 -10.90 -33.38
C GLU A 172 45.39 -9.92 -33.40
N LYS A 173 44.82 -9.69 -32.21
CA LYS A 173 44.02 -8.47 -31.86
C LYS A 173 43.67 -8.37 -30.35
N GLN A 174 44.65 -8.60 -29.45
CA GLN A 174 44.49 -8.36 -28.00
C GLN A 174 45.72 -7.70 -27.34
N ARG A 175 46.23 -6.60 -27.93
CA ARG A 175 46.74 -5.46 -27.16
C ARG A 175 45.62 -4.44 -27.08
N GLY A 176 45.23 -4.03 -25.86
CA GLY A 176 44.04 -3.21 -25.62
C GLY A 176 42.96 -3.89 -24.77
N ARG A 177 43.34 -4.36 -23.57
CA ARG A 177 42.36 -4.78 -22.54
C ARG A 177 42.88 -4.72 -21.09
N GLU A 178 43.57 -3.64 -20.77
CA GLU A 178 43.77 -3.22 -19.39
C GLU A 178 42.51 -2.48 -18.89
N GLY A 179 42.28 -2.39 -17.58
CA GLY A 179 41.22 -1.58 -16.99
C GLY A 179 39.76 -1.98 -17.30
N SER A 180 39.20 -2.95 -16.58
CA SER A 180 37.72 -3.14 -16.49
C SER A 180 37.24 -3.78 -15.18
N GLY A 181 37.92 -3.46 -14.07
CA GLY A 181 37.46 -3.77 -12.70
C GLY A 181 36.80 -2.60 -11.97
N THR A 182 36.97 -1.38 -12.49
CA THR A 182 36.43 -0.11 -11.99
C THR A 182 35.55 0.53 -13.06
N SER A 183 34.56 1.33 -12.62
CA SER A 183 33.61 2.11 -13.42
C SER A 183 32.88 1.40 -14.57
N SER A 184 31.55 1.28 -14.40
CA SER A 184 30.62 1.54 -15.50
C SER A 184 29.58 2.59 -15.07
N LEU A 185 30.01 3.61 -14.32
CA LEU A 185 29.16 4.61 -13.64
C LEU A 185 29.77 6.03 -13.58
N ALA A 186 31.04 6.21 -13.98
CA ALA A 186 31.74 7.51 -13.95
C ALA A 186 31.52 8.36 -15.23
N SER A 187 30.46 8.08 -15.98
CA SER A 187 30.06 8.82 -17.18
C SER A 187 28.54 9.08 -17.24
N GLU A 188 27.84 8.96 -16.11
CA GLU A 188 26.37 9.05 -16.02
C GLU A 188 25.89 10.39 -15.45
N ASP A 189 26.78 11.38 -15.31
CA ASP A 189 26.47 12.69 -14.75
C ASP A 189 25.90 13.68 -15.77
N GLU A 190 25.98 13.40 -17.08
CA GLU A 190 25.16 14.05 -18.11
C GLU A 190 23.76 13.41 -18.22
N PRO A 191 22.74 14.12 -18.77
CA PRO A 191 21.40 13.54 -18.96
C PRO A 191 21.41 12.46 -20.05
N GLU A 192 21.54 11.18 -19.67
CA GLU A 192 21.56 10.07 -20.65
C GLU A 192 20.30 10.04 -21.54
N GLU A 193 20.53 10.12 -22.85
CA GLU A 193 19.51 10.18 -23.90
C GLU A 193 18.55 8.96 -23.82
N GLY A 194 17.28 9.22 -23.51
CA GLY A 194 16.25 8.18 -23.37
C GLY A 194 16.01 7.69 -21.94
N ALA A 195 16.55 8.35 -20.92
CA ALA A 195 16.04 8.23 -19.54
C ALA A 195 14.60 8.79 -19.44
N PRO A 196 13.72 8.21 -18.59
CA PRO A 196 12.35 8.69 -18.44
C PRO A 196 12.28 9.98 -17.62
N THR A 197 11.34 10.85 -17.97
CA THR A 197 11.25 12.24 -17.50
C THR A 197 10.10 12.51 -16.51
N PHE A 198 9.50 11.47 -15.93
CA PHE A 198 8.43 11.62 -14.95
C PHE A 198 8.93 12.16 -13.60
N GLU A 199 8.03 12.82 -12.88
CA GLU A 199 8.27 13.45 -11.57
C GLU A 199 8.76 12.44 -10.51
N THR A 200 9.69 12.87 -9.65
CA THR A 200 10.28 12.04 -8.58
C THR A 200 10.65 12.89 -7.36
N GLU A 201 10.48 12.28 -6.19
CA GLU A 201 10.61 12.90 -4.86
C GLU A 201 11.75 12.19 -4.09
N ILE A 202 12.87 12.87 -3.84
CA ILE A 202 14.04 12.36 -3.09
C ILE A 202 14.08 12.99 -1.69
N LYS A 203 14.98 12.53 -0.79
CA LYS A 203 15.02 13.05 0.60
C LYS A 203 15.18 14.59 0.66
N ALA A 204 15.94 15.18 -0.27
CA ALA A 204 16.12 16.63 -0.34
C ALA A 204 14.84 17.41 -0.75
N ASP A 205 13.89 16.78 -1.46
CA ASP A 205 12.61 17.41 -1.81
C ASP A 205 11.60 17.40 -0.66
N ARG A 206 11.89 16.64 0.41
CA ARG A 206 11.03 16.42 1.58
C ARG A 206 11.38 17.31 2.78
N ILE A 207 12.33 18.21 2.60
CA ILE A 207 12.68 19.22 3.60
C ILE A 207 11.82 20.45 3.27
N PRO A 208 10.93 20.89 4.18
CA PRO A 208 10.15 22.12 3.99
C PRO A 208 11.04 23.34 3.75
N LYS A 209 10.50 24.35 3.08
CA LYS A 209 11.15 25.64 2.83
C LYS A 209 10.91 26.58 4.01
N THR A 210 9.71 26.51 4.60
CA THR A 210 9.34 27.25 5.80
C THR A 210 9.92 26.59 7.04
N HIS A 211 10.69 27.35 7.82
CA HIS A 211 11.21 26.97 9.14
C HIS A 211 10.72 27.99 10.19
N THR A 212 10.46 27.51 11.41
CA THR A 212 9.90 28.34 12.50
C THR A 212 10.73 28.26 13.78
N GLY A 213 11.54 27.21 13.94
CA GLY A 213 12.22 26.92 15.20
C GLY A 213 11.25 26.68 16.37
N GLY A 214 10.03 26.21 16.08
CA GLY A 214 8.94 26.06 17.07
C GLY A 214 8.24 27.37 17.43
N ASN A 215 8.48 28.47 16.71
CA ASN A 215 7.93 29.80 16.98
C ASN A 215 7.20 30.35 15.75
N VAL A 216 5.87 30.25 15.75
CA VAL A 216 5.02 30.57 14.59
C VAL A 216 3.68 31.19 14.98
N LEU A 217 3.25 32.18 14.22
CA LEU A 217 1.88 32.72 14.23
C LEU A 217 1.19 32.30 12.93
N ILE A 218 0.12 31.53 13.04
CA ILE A 218 -0.79 31.19 11.93
C ILE A 218 -1.94 32.19 11.98
N GLU A 219 -2.28 32.86 10.88
CA GLU A 219 -3.20 34.01 10.86
C GLU A 219 -4.41 33.79 9.95
N HIS A 220 -5.55 34.43 10.23
CA HIS A 220 -6.76 34.44 9.38
C HIS A 220 -7.40 33.07 9.04
N ALA A 221 -7.15 32.06 9.87
CA ALA A 221 -7.65 30.70 9.67
C ALA A 221 -9.13 30.53 10.08
N THR A 222 -9.74 29.45 9.56
CA THR A 222 -10.85 28.78 10.26
C THR A 222 -10.26 27.72 11.18
N ILE A 223 -10.22 28.00 12.48
CA ILE A 223 -9.64 27.12 13.50
C ILE A 223 -10.72 26.16 14.02
N LEU A 224 -10.39 24.86 14.07
CA LEU A 224 -11.22 23.77 14.58
C LEU A 224 -10.59 23.21 15.88
N PRO A 225 -10.94 23.71 17.08
CA PRO A 225 -10.26 23.30 18.31
C PRO A 225 -10.59 21.87 18.79
N VAL A 226 -11.68 21.27 18.29
CA VAL A 226 -12.23 19.94 18.64
C VAL A 226 -12.84 19.83 20.06
N THR A 227 -12.28 20.54 21.04
CA THR A 227 -12.80 20.62 22.42
C THR A 227 -13.54 21.94 22.72
N ALA A 228 -13.47 22.91 21.81
CA ALA A 228 -14.16 24.19 21.87
C ALA A 228 -14.78 24.53 20.49
N PRO A 229 -15.72 25.49 20.39
CA PRO A 229 -16.34 25.89 19.14
C PRO A 229 -15.34 26.37 18.07
N THR A 230 -15.67 26.16 16.80
CA THR A 230 -14.94 26.68 15.64
C THR A 230 -14.79 28.20 15.69
N LEU A 231 -13.59 28.70 15.39
CA LEU A 231 -13.29 30.13 15.32
C LEU A 231 -12.99 30.51 13.86
N THR A 232 -13.72 31.49 13.32
CA THR A 232 -13.51 32.00 11.96
C THR A 232 -12.70 33.29 11.98
N ASP A 233 -11.85 33.49 10.95
CA ASP A 233 -10.91 34.62 10.87
C ASP A 233 -10.14 34.80 12.19
N ALA A 234 -9.42 33.74 12.56
CA ALA A 234 -8.74 33.64 13.84
C ALA A 234 -7.30 33.16 13.66
N SER A 235 -6.45 33.57 14.59
CA SER A 235 -5.02 33.31 14.61
C SER A 235 -4.67 32.33 15.74
N LEU A 236 -3.53 31.66 15.60
CA LEU A 236 -2.98 30.71 16.57
C LEU A 236 -1.46 30.95 16.70
N LEU A 237 -1.01 31.26 17.92
CA LEU A 237 0.39 31.50 18.24
C LEU A 237 1.00 30.30 18.96
N ILE A 238 2.11 29.79 18.42
CA ILE A 238 2.97 28.77 19.02
C ILE A 238 4.31 29.43 19.36
N LEU A 239 4.78 29.27 20.59
CA LEU A 239 6.13 29.65 21.01
C LEU A 239 6.76 28.51 21.82
N ASP A 240 8.04 28.23 21.59
CA ASP A 240 8.78 27.10 22.16
C ASP A 240 8.10 25.74 21.89
N GLY A 241 7.42 25.62 20.74
CA GLY A 241 6.63 24.44 20.38
C GLY A 241 5.37 24.23 21.22
N LYS A 242 4.90 25.24 21.96
CA LYS A 242 3.66 25.25 22.76
C LYS A 242 2.67 26.28 22.25
N ILE A 243 1.40 25.90 22.15
CA ILE A 243 0.29 26.84 21.85
C ILE A 243 0.21 27.86 23.01
N ARG A 244 0.32 29.15 22.70
CA ARG A 244 0.31 30.25 23.68
C ARG A 244 -0.97 31.08 23.64
N ALA A 245 -1.55 31.28 22.47
CA ALA A 245 -2.79 32.05 22.28
C ALA A 245 -3.57 31.55 21.06
N ILE A 246 -4.90 31.70 21.11
CA ILE A 246 -5.84 31.46 20.02
C ILE A 246 -6.90 32.56 20.08
N GLY A 247 -7.18 33.24 18.96
CA GLY A 247 -8.05 34.42 18.92
C GLY A 247 -7.74 35.28 17.69
N ARG A 248 -8.54 36.34 17.43
CA ARG A 248 -8.36 37.17 16.23
C ARG A 248 -7.12 38.06 16.33
N ASP A 249 -7.08 38.90 17.35
CA ASP A 249 -6.10 39.97 17.53
C ASP A 249 -4.89 39.54 18.39
N ILE A 250 -4.09 38.59 17.92
CA ILE A 250 -2.90 38.11 18.66
C ILE A 250 -1.66 38.95 18.32
N GLU A 251 -1.14 39.67 19.30
CA GLU A 251 0.22 40.21 19.24
C GLU A 251 1.26 39.08 19.42
N ALA A 252 2.06 38.84 18.38
CA ALA A 252 3.20 37.92 18.45
C ALA A 252 4.52 38.67 18.71
N PRO A 253 5.48 38.05 19.46
CA PRO A 253 6.83 38.59 19.62
C PRO A 253 7.54 38.89 18.29
N PRO A 254 8.53 39.80 18.29
CA PRO A 254 9.35 40.05 17.11
C PRO A 254 10.13 38.79 16.69
N ASN A 255 10.32 38.63 15.37
CA ASN A 255 10.99 37.50 14.72
C ASN A 255 10.27 36.14 14.78
N VAL A 256 8.98 36.11 15.12
CA VAL A 256 8.11 34.92 14.93
C VAL A 256 7.78 34.74 13.45
N THR A 257 7.89 33.52 12.92
CA THR A 257 7.47 33.20 11.54
C THR A 257 5.96 33.35 11.41
N ARG A 258 5.49 34.04 10.36
CA ARG A 258 4.06 34.27 10.09
C ARG A 258 3.59 33.42 8.91
N ILE A 259 2.42 32.80 9.06
CA ILE A 259 1.78 31.95 8.05
C ILE A 259 0.35 32.45 7.84
N ASP A 260 0.10 33.07 6.68
CA ASP A 260 -1.25 33.40 6.25
C ASP A 260 -2.03 32.13 5.93
N ALA A 261 -3.11 31.90 6.68
CA ALA A 261 -4.04 30.80 6.54
C ALA A 261 -5.44 31.30 6.15
N THR A 262 -5.55 32.47 5.50
CA THR A 262 -6.77 32.98 4.88
C THR A 262 -7.46 31.91 4.03
N GLY A 263 -8.72 31.60 4.36
CA GLY A 263 -9.53 30.59 3.67
C GLY A 263 -9.11 29.14 3.93
N ARG A 264 -8.17 28.89 4.85
CA ARG A 264 -7.68 27.55 5.23
C ARG A 264 -8.34 27.05 6.53
N PHE A 265 -8.24 25.75 6.75
CA PHE A 265 -8.71 25.10 7.98
C PHE A 265 -7.53 24.64 8.83
N VAL A 266 -7.52 25.00 10.10
CA VAL A 266 -6.46 24.70 11.08
C VAL A 266 -7.02 23.79 12.16
N ILE A 267 -6.46 22.60 12.30
CA ILE A 267 -6.96 21.51 13.17
C ILE A 267 -5.77 20.90 13.95
N PRO A 268 -5.96 20.25 15.12
CA PRO A 268 -4.91 19.43 15.70
C PRO A 268 -4.43 18.39 14.71
N GLY A 269 -3.12 18.14 14.69
CA GLY A 269 -2.58 17.02 13.94
C GLY A 269 -3.22 15.70 14.38
N PHE A 270 -3.55 14.83 13.41
CA PHE A 270 -4.22 13.56 13.71
C PHE A 270 -3.32 12.64 14.57
N VAL A 271 -3.97 11.81 15.38
CA VAL A 271 -3.32 10.92 16.35
C VAL A 271 -3.73 9.47 16.06
N ASP A 272 -2.79 8.66 15.55
CA ASP A 272 -3.06 7.26 15.23
C ASP A 272 -2.86 6.33 16.44
N ALA A 273 -3.95 5.85 17.02
CA ALA A 273 -3.94 4.95 18.17
C ALA A 273 -3.46 3.51 17.86
N HIS A 274 -3.37 3.08 16.59
CA HIS A 274 -2.79 1.79 16.21
C HIS A 274 -2.36 1.73 14.74
N SER A 275 -1.05 1.58 14.55
CA SER A 275 -0.47 1.21 13.26
C SER A 275 0.91 0.56 13.41
N HIS A 276 1.51 0.26 12.27
CA HIS A 276 2.79 -0.43 12.09
C HIS A 276 3.79 0.44 11.30
N LEU A 277 3.70 1.77 11.47
CA LEU A 277 4.54 2.74 10.77
C LEU A 277 6.02 2.58 11.16
N GLY A 278 6.93 2.71 10.20
CA GLY A 278 8.37 2.69 10.46
C GLY A 278 8.98 1.31 10.77
N LEU A 279 8.25 0.20 10.58
CA LEU A 279 8.71 -1.16 10.90
C LEU A 279 8.82 -2.07 9.66
N ASP A 280 9.86 -2.90 9.62
CA ASP A 280 10.02 -4.00 8.64
C ASP A 280 9.39 -5.33 9.13
N ALA A 281 9.27 -5.52 10.45
CA ALA A 281 8.68 -6.70 11.09
C ALA A 281 8.06 -6.31 12.44
N VAL A 282 6.96 -6.99 12.84
CA VAL A 282 6.12 -6.54 13.97
C VAL A 282 5.68 -7.67 14.93
N ASN A 283 6.13 -8.91 14.72
CA ASN A 283 5.55 -10.11 15.37
C ASN A 283 6.63 -11.16 15.67
N GLU A 284 6.73 -11.58 16.93
CA GLU A 284 7.62 -12.67 17.36
C GLU A 284 6.95 -14.05 17.18
N TRP A 285 6.56 -14.37 15.94
CA TRP A 285 5.72 -15.53 15.60
C TRP A 285 6.08 -16.87 16.29
N PRO A 286 7.37 -17.25 16.51
CA PRO A 286 7.72 -18.52 17.16
C PRO A 286 7.31 -18.62 18.65
N LEU A 287 7.01 -17.50 19.32
CA LEU A 287 6.67 -17.44 20.74
C LEU A 287 5.17 -17.17 20.95
N ALA A 288 4.61 -17.62 22.07
CA ALA A 288 3.25 -17.27 22.49
C ALA A 288 3.20 -16.02 23.40
N ILE A 289 4.31 -15.71 24.06
CA ILE A 289 4.48 -14.58 24.97
C ILE A 289 5.84 -13.97 24.64
N SER A 290 5.89 -12.66 24.37
CA SER A 290 7.11 -11.90 24.10
C SER A 290 7.11 -10.54 24.81
N ALA A 291 6.57 -10.49 26.04
CA ALA A 291 6.37 -9.24 26.80
C ALA A 291 7.68 -8.46 27.07
N GLU A 292 8.82 -9.15 27.01
CA GLU A 292 10.15 -8.59 27.21
C GLU A 292 10.67 -7.72 26.05
N VAL A 293 10.18 -7.90 24.81
CA VAL A 293 10.67 -7.12 23.65
C VAL A 293 9.92 -5.78 23.51
N ARG A 294 10.58 -4.77 22.93
CA ARG A 294 10.07 -3.40 22.82
C ARG A 294 10.12 -2.96 21.37
N ILE A 295 9.02 -2.42 20.84
CA ILE A 295 8.97 -2.01 19.43
C ILE A 295 9.83 -0.76 19.15
N ALA A 296 10.06 0.06 20.18
CA ALA A 296 10.97 1.20 20.13
C ALA A 296 12.40 0.82 19.71
N ASP A 297 12.85 -0.41 20.01
CA ASP A 297 14.21 -0.88 19.68
C ASP A 297 14.43 -1.10 18.17
N VAL A 298 13.37 -1.01 17.35
CA VAL A 298 13.38 -1.36 15.91
C VAL A 298 12.63 -0.38 14.99
N ILE A 299 12.21 0.79 15.48
CA ILE A 299 11.61 1.84 14.63
C ILE A 299 12.66 2.45 13.71
N ASN A 300 12.36 2.57 12.41
CA ASN A 300 13.17 3.30 11.44
C ASN A 300 12.65 4.75 11.27
N PRO A 301 13.27 5.77 11.92
CA PRO A 301 12.81 7.16 11.84
C PRO A 301 13.06 7.83 10.47
N THR A 302 13.78 7.16 9.57
CA THR A 302 14.05 7.64 8.19
C THR A 302 13.06 7.11 7.15
N SER A 303 12.09 6.28 7.55
CA SER A 303 11.10 5.69 6.65
C SER A 303 10.25 6.76 5.95
N VAL A 304 10.18 6.71 4.62
CA VAL A 304 9.33 7.59 3.78
C VAL A 304 7.84 7.50 4.16
N ALA A 305 7.41 6.43 4.83
CA ALA A 305 6.04 6.33 5.33
C ALA A 305 5.71 7.41 6.37
N ILE A 306 6.70 7.88 7.14
CA ILE A 306 6.56 8.94 8.14
C ILE A 306 6.21 10.26 7.43
N TYR A 307 7.05 10.69 6.48
CA TYR A 307 6.77 11.87 5.64
C TYR A 307 5.39 11.81 4.97
N ARG A 308 5.02 10.65 4.42
CA ARG A 308 3.71 10.46 3.76
C ARG A 308 2.52 10.49 4.74
N ALA A 309 2.69 10.09 5.99
CA ALA A 309 1.68 10.22 7.03
C ALA A 309 1.52 11.68 7.50
N VAL A 310 2.64 12.40 7.65
CA VAL A 310 2.65 13.85 7.93
C VAL A 310 1.98 14.63 6.78
N ALA A 311 2.19 14.24 5.53
CA ALA A 311 1.47 14.77 4.36
C ALA A 311 -0.06 14.51 4.36
N GLY A 312 -0.56 13.65 5.26
CA GLY A 312 -1.99 13.44 5.51
C GLY A 312 -2.55 14.22 6.72
N GLY A 313 -1.73 15.06 7.36
CA GLY A 313 -2.08 15.80 8.59
C GLY A 313 -1.86 15.03 9.89
N THR A 314 -1.27 13.83 9.85
CA THR A 314 -1.01 13.03 11.07
C THR A 314 0.31 13.45 11.73
N THR A 315 0.29 13.78 13.03
CA THR A 315 1.47 14.25 13.77
C THR A 315 1.96 13.28 14.83
N THR A 316 1.06 12.49 15.46
CA THR A 316 1.42 11.54 16.53
C THR A 316 0.92 10.12 16.20
N HIS A 317 1.70 9.13 16.61
CA HIS A 317 1.45 7.72 16.32
C HIS A 317 1.84 6.80 17.48
N HIS A 318 0.97 5.83 17.76
CA HIS A 318 1.24 4.67 18.62
C HIS A 318 1.58 3.44 17.78
N THR A 319 2.88 3.15 17.66
CA THR A 319 3.38 1.94 17.00
C THR A 319 3.20 0.75 17.90
N MET A 320 2.56 -0.30 17.38
CA MET A 320 2.33 -1.54 18.12
C MET A 320 3.05 -2.74 17.50
N HIS A 321 3.29 -3.77 18.33
CA HIS A 321 3.43 -5.14 17.82
C HIS A 321 2.14 -5.58 17.09
N GLY A 322 2.24 -6.60 16.23
CA GLY A 322 1.11 -7.13 15.46
C GLY A 322 0.12 -7.97 16.27
N SER A 323 -0.31 -9.10 15.71
CA SER A 323 -1.38 -9.94 16.26
C SER A 323 -1.07 -11.45 16.20
N ALA A 324 0.20 -11.82 16.09
CA ALA A 324 0.64 -13.21 16.15
C ALA A 324 0.58 -13.82 17.55
N ASN A 325 0.95 -13.01 18.55
CA ASN A 325 1.25 -13.45 19.91
C ASN A 325 0.05 -13.15 20.84
N PRO A 326 -0.48 -14.13 21.61
CA PRO A 326 -1.43 -13.87 22.70
C PRO A 326 -1.04 -12.67 23.57
N ILE A 327 0.25 -12.61 23.93
CA ILE A 327 0.90 -11.46 24.54
C ILE A 327 2.12 -11.13 23.68
N GLY A 328 2.07 -10.01 22.96
CA GLY A 328 3.19 -9.45 22.21
C GLY A 328 4.15 -8.69 23.13
N GLY A 329 4.96 -7.80 22.55
CA GLY A 329 5.86 -6.93 23.30
C GLY A 329 5.29 -5.54 23.60
N GLN A 330 6.12 -4.73 24.24
CA GLN A 330 5.86 -3.33 24.61
C GLN A 330 5.86 -2.42 23.37
N ASN A 331 4.99 -1.42 23.37
CA ASN A 331 4.73 -0.53 22.23
C ASN A 331 5.51 0.80 22.36
N ALA A 332 5.32 1.73 21.43
CA ALA A 332 5.95 3.05 21.45
C ALA A 332 4.98 4.15 21.01
N ILE A 333 5.05 5.33 21.65
CA ILE A 333 4.23 6.51 21.35
C ILE A 333 5.16 7.66 20.97
N TRP A 334 5.02 8.21 19.77
CA TRP A 334 5.97 9.16 19.19
C TRP A 334 5.34 10.10 18.16
N LYS A 335 5.99 11.25 17.97
CA LYS A 335 5.66 12.26 16.97
C LYS A 335 6.42 12.04 15.66
N LEU A 336 5.76 12.28 14.53
CA LEU A 336 6.22 11.91 13.19
C LEU A 336 7.26 12.89 12.58
N LYS A 337 8.24 13.33 13.38
CA LYS A 337 9.31 14.27 13.00
C LYS A 337 10.31 13.69 11.98
N TYR A 338 9.88 13.55 10.72
CA TYR A 338 10.58 12.79 9.67
C TYR A 338 12.10 13.05 9.61
N GLY A 339 12.90 12.00 9.83
CA GLY A 339 14.35 12.06 9.70
C GLY A 339 15.13 12.64 10.89
N ARG A 340 14.47 12.98 12.00
CA ARG A 340 15.14 13.23 13.30
C ARG A 340 15.60 11.91 13.97
N PRO A 341 16.50 11.96 14.98
CA PRO A 341 16.76 10.81 15.86
C PRO A 341 15.49 10.35 16.59
N LEU A 342 15.33 9.04 16.81
CA LEU A 342 14.12 8.47 17.41
C LEU A 342 13.87 8.99 18.83
N GLU A 343 14.95 9.30 19.55
CA GLU A 343 14.96 9.86 20.91
C GLU A 343 14.27 11.22 20.99
N GLU A 344 14.27 12.01 19.91
CA GLU A 344 13.56 13.30 19.80
C GLU A 344 12.09 13.15 19.34
N MET A 345 11.73 11.94 18.88
CA MET A 345 10.41 11.59 18.35
C MET A 345 9.53 10.99 19.42
N LEU A 346 10.07 10.13 20.30
CA LEU A 346 9.38 9.59 21.46
C LEU A 346 8.76 10.72 22.29
N ILE A 347 7.50 10.57 22.72
CA ILE A 347 6.85 11.56 23.59
C ILE A 347 7.35 11.36 25.02
N PRO A 348 8.00 12.37 25.65
CA PRO A 348 8.38 12.30 27.06
C PRO A 348 7.17 12.01 27.96
N ASP A 349 7.39 11.14 28.94
CA ASP A 349 6.43 10.73 29.98
C ASP A 349 5.14 10.04 29.46
N ALA A 350 5.09 9.66 28.18
CA ALA A 350 3.98 8.88 27.62
C ALA A 350 3.88 7.50 28.32
N PRO A 351 2.71 7.12 28.87
CA PRO A 351 2.58 5.87 29.62
C PRO A 351 2.91 4.63 28.78
N PRO A 352 3.71 3.68 29.32
CA PRO A 352 4.10 2.50 28.58
C PRO A 352 2.90 1.57 28.37
N THR A 353 2.78 0.99 27.17
CA THR A 353 1.71 0.04 26.83
C THR A 353 2.26 -1.26 26.25
N ILE A 354 1.47 -2.33 26.30
CA ILE A 354 1.81 -3.67 25.78
C ILE A 354 0.72 -4.21 24.87
N LYS A 355 1.11 -4.85 23.75
CA LYS A 355 0.17 -5.46 22.81
C LYS A 355 -0.28 -6.84 23.28
N PHE A 356 -1.59 -7.04 23.35
CA PHE A 356 -2.22 -8.36 23.44
C PHE A 356 -2.91 -8.69 22.11
N ALA A 357 -3.19 -9.97 21.84
CA ALA A 357 -3.99 -10.37 20.68
C ALA A 357 -4.85 -11.61 20.93
N LEU A 358 -6.03 -11.62 20.31
CA LEU A 358 -7.01 -12.69 20.32
C LEU A 358 -7.24 -13.23 18.89
N GLY A 359 -8.34 -13.95 18.67
CA GLY A 359 -8.85 -14.23 17.32
C GLY A 359 -8.08 -15.24 16.47
N GLU A 360 -8.48 -15.26 15.20
CA GLU A 360 -7.91 -16.12 14.16
C GLU A 360 -6.44 -15.83 13.91
N ASN A 361 -6.00 -14.58 14.05
CA ASN A 361 -4.59 -14.22 13.78
C ASN A 361 -3.63 -14.99 14.70
N VAL A 362 -3.99 -15.14 15.98
CA VAL A 362 -3.22 -15.93 16.95
C VAL A 362 -3.29 -17.43 16.65
N THR A 363 -4.48 -17.99 16.36
CA THR A 363 -4.62 -19.44 16.11
C THR A 363 -4.02 -19.86 14.76
N ARG A 364 -4.04 -18.97 13.76
CA ARG A 364 -3.45 -19.16 12.43
C ARG A 364 -1.94 -18.96 12.40
N ALA A 365 -1.30 -18.49 13.47
CA ALA A 365 0.16 -18.37 13.56
C ALA A 365 0.91 -19.69 13.25
N ASN A 366 0.22 -20.83 13.40
CA ASN A 366 0.71 -22.18 13.15
C ASN A 366 0.34 -22.74 11.76
N SER A 367 -0.12 -21.90 10.83
CA SER A 367 -0.64 -22.36 9.52
C SER A 367 0.43 -23.08 8.69
N PRO A 368 0.20 -24.33 8.23
CA PRO A 368 1.22 -25.16 7.58
C PRO A 368 1.65 -24.66 6.18
N ARG A 369 1.02 -23.61 5.64
CA ARG A 369 1.49 -22.93 4.42
C ARG A 369 2.79 -22.15 4.61
N GLU A 370 3.21 -21.83 5.85
CA GLU A 370 4.33 -20.91 6.07
C GLU A 370 5.57 -21.49 6.77
N ARG A 371 5.45 -22.38 7.77
CA ARG A 371 6.61 -22.95 8.51
C ARG A 371 6.38 -24.38 9.01
N ARG A 372 7.51 -25.04 9.35
CA ARG A 372 7.60 -26.37 10.00
C ARG A 372 7.41 -26.35 11.52
N ILE A 373 7.11 -25.20 12.13
CA ILE A 373 7.02 -25.04 13.59
C ILE A 373 5.56 -24.85 13.96
N THR A 374 5.09 -25.65 14.92
CA THR A 374 3.81 -25.46 15.59
C THR A 374 4.06 -25.14 17.06
N ARG A 375 3.32 -24.18 17.61
CA ARG A 375 3.32 -23.82 19.03
C ARG A 375 1.90 -23.79 19.59
N PHE A 376 1.78 -23.93 20.90
CA PHE A 376 0.55 -23.55 21.59
C PHE A 376 0.35 -22.02 21.50
N PRO A 377 -0.88 -21.49 21.36
CA PRO A 377 -2.16 -22.18 21.23
C PRO A 377 -2.65 -22.27 19.76
N ASN A 378 -3.58 -23.22 19.51
CA ASN A 378 -4.27 -23.41 18.22
C ASN A 378 -5.79 -23.13 18.27
N SER A 379 -6.32 -22.70 19.41
CA SER A 379 -7.76 -22.45 19.62
C SER A 379 -7.98 -21.25 20.53
N ARG A 380 -9.15 -20.59 20.46
CA ARG A 380 -9.48 -19.44 21.33
C ARG A 380 -9.42 -19.80 22.83
N MET A 381 -9.79 -21.03 23.21
CA MET A 381 -9.60 -21.54 24.58
C MET A 381 -8.12 -21.59 24.99
N GLY A 382 -7.24 -21.99 24.07
CA GLY A 382 -5.80 -21.99 24.30
C GLY A 382 -5.21 -20.58 24.42
N VAL A 383 -5.78 -19.57 23.75
CA VAL A 383 -5.36 -18.16 23.90
C VAL A 383 -5.58 -17.71 25.34
N GLU A 384 -6.79 -17.94 25.87
CA GLU A 384 -7.10 -17.62 27.26
C GLU A 384 -6.19 -18.40 28.24
N ALA A 385 -5.98 -19.70 28.02
CA ALA A 385 -5.09 -20.51 28.85
C ALA A 385 -3.65 -19.98 28.88
N VAL A 386 -3.08 -19.56 27.73
CA VAL A 386 -1.75 -18.94 27.69
C VAL A 386 -1.69 -17.67 28.55
N ILE A 387 -2.69 -16.79 28.41
CA ILE A 387 -2.71 -15.51 29.14
C ILE A 387 -2.85 -15.76 30.66
N ARG A 388 -3.74 -16.67 31.08
CA ARG A 388 -3.91 -17.04 32.50
C ARG A 388 -2.63 -17.67 33.11
N MET A 389 -2.00 -18.60 32.40
CA MET A 389 -0.72 -19.19 32.84
C MET A 389 0.40 -18.14 32.95
N ALA A 390 0.46 -17.19 32.01
CA ALA A 390 1.43 -16.10 32.03
C ALA A 390 1.27 -15.22 33.28
N PHE A 391 0.04 -14.86 33.63
CA PHE A 391 -0.22 -14.01 34.80
C PHE A 391 -0.07 -14.73 36.14
N GLU A 392 -0.34 -16.03 36.25
CA GLU A 392 -0.04 -16.74 37.51
C GLU A 392 1.48 -16.92 37.71
N ALA A 393 2.24 -17.15 36.64
CA ALA A 393 3.70 -17.10 36.70
C ALA A 393 4.22 -15.71 37.11
N ALA A 394 3.58 -14.63 36.63
CA ALA A 394 3.90 -13.26 37.05
C ALA A 394 3.53 -12.97 38.51
N ARG A 395 2.38 -13.49 39.00
CA ARG A 395 2.01 -13.43 40.43
C ARG A 395 3.00 -14.20 41.30
N GLN A 396 3.46 -15.38 40.87
CA GLN A 396 4.52 -16.11 41.57
C GLN A 396 5.82 -15.31 41.62
N TYR A 397 6.26 -14.76 40.49
CA TYR A 397 7.45 -13.91 40.39
C TYR A 397 7.39 -12.69 41.33
N GLN A 398 6.23 -12.03 41.41
CA GLN A 398 6.01 -10.95 42.38
C GLN A 398 6.18 -11.45 43.83
N ARG A 399 5.50 -12.54 44.21
CA ARG A 399 5.58 -13.13 45.57
C ARG A 399 7.02 -13.46 45.99
N GLU A 400 7.80 -14.08 45.09
CA GLU A 400 9.21 -14.41 45.33
C GLU A 400 10.08 -13.15 45.55
N TRP A 401 9.88 -12.13 44.71
CA TRP A 401 10.63 -10.86 44.83
C TRP A 401 10.20 -9.98 46.01
N ASP A 402 8.93 -10.02 46.42
CA ASP A 402 8.43 -9.32 47.60
C ASP A 402 8.86 -10.03 48.90
N GLU A 403 8.97 -11.36 48.90
CA GLU A 403 9.62 -12.08 49.99
C GLU A 403 11.11 -11.71 50.09
N TYR A 404 11.86 -11.77 48.99
CA TYR A 404 13.26 -11.37 48.99
C TYR A 404 13.45 -9.94 49.50
N ARG A 405 12.67 -8.97 49.00
CA ARG A 405 12.71 -7.57 49.47
C ARG A 405 12.48 -7.46 50.98
N ARG A 406 11.45 -8.14 51.50
CA ARG A 406 11.10 -8.17 52.93
C ARG A 406 12.20 -8.78 53.79
N ARG A 407 12.75 -9.92 53.39
CA ARG A 407 13.78 -10.65 54.16
C ARG A 407 15.13 -9.93 54.12
N SER A 408 15.53 -9.42 52.96
CA SER A 408 16.71 -8.56 52.81
C SER A 408 16.59 -7.26 53.63
N ALA A 409 15.40 -6.63 53.66
CA ALA A 409 15.16 -5.45 54.51
C ALA A 409 15.19 -5.76 56.03
N ASN A 410 14.92 -7.01 56.43
CA ASN A 410 15.12 -7.48 57.81
C ASN A 410 16.59 -7.80 58.15
N GLY A 411 17.51 -7.68 57.20
CA GLY A 411 18.92 -8.04 57.37
C GLY A 411 19.22 -9.54 57.23
N GLU A 412 18.30 -10.34 56.67
CA GLU A 412 18.58 -11.75 56.35
C GLU A 412 19.47 -11.85 55.11
N ASP A 413 20.53 -12.66 55.19
CA ASP A 413 21.35 -13.02 54.03
C ASP A 413 20.61 -14.06 53.17
N VAL A 414 19.89 -13.55 52.17
CA VAL A 414 19.12 -14.36 51.21
C VAL A 414 19.55 -14.03 49.78
N PRO A 415 19.71 -15.03 48.89
CA PRO A 415 20.03 -14.76 47.49
C PRO A 415 18.82 -14.13 46.76
N PRO A 416 19.05 -13.19 45.82
CA PRO A 416 17.97 -12.64 45.00
C PRO A 416 17.34 -13.71 44.10
N PRO A 417 16.00 -13.69 43.88
CA PRO A 417 15.36 -14.55 42.90
C PRO A 417 15.93 -14.33 41.51
N ARG A 418 15.82 -15.36 40.65
CA ARG A 418 16.29 -15.24 39.27
C ARG A 418 15.51 -14.13 38.56
N ARG A 419 16.22 -13.15 38.00
CA ARG A 419 15.63 -12.11 37.16
C ARG A 419 15.09 -12.69 35.84
N ASP A 420 13.86 -12.33 35.48
CA ASP A 420 13.23 -12.67 34.19
C ASP A 420 12.50 -11.46 33.62
N LEU A 421 12.95 -10.95 32.46
CA LEU A 421 12.44 -9.72 31.85
C LEU A 421 10.98 -9.84 31.35
N ARG A 422 10.52 -11.06 31.05
CA ARG A 422 9.15 -11.32 30.60
C ARG A 422 8.20 -11.32 31.79
N LEU A 423 8.59 -11.98 32.89
CA LEU A 423 7.82 -11.97 34.13
C LEU A 423 7.83 -10.58 34.78
N GLU A 424 8.91 -9.80 34.65
CA GLU A 424 8.92 -8.37 35.00
C GLU A 424 7.88 -7.57 34.22
N ALA A 425 7.85 -7.67 32.89
CA ALA A 425 6.88 -6.95 32.08
C ALA A 425 5.43 -7.32 32.44
N LEU A 426 5.13 -8.61 32.67
CA LEU A 426 3.81 -9.06 33.13
C LEU A 426 3.48 -8.59 34.55
N ALA A 427 4.47 -8.57 35.46
CA ALA A 427 4.32 -8.06 36.81
C ALA A 427 4.06 -6.54 36.85
N LYS A 428 4.50 -5.78 35.84
CA LYS A 428 4.14 -4.36 35.68
C LYS A 428 2.65 -4.18 35.37
N ILE A 429 2.07 -5.01 34.51
CA ILE A 429 0.64 -4.98 34.19
C ILE A 429 -0.20 -5.17 35.45
N LEU A 430 0.16 -6.17 36.27
CA LEU A 430 -0.52 -6.48 37.54
C LEU A 430 -0.43 -5.36 38.60
N LYS A 431 0.44 -4.38 38.41
CA LYS A 431 0.54 -3.17 39.26
C LYS A 431 -0.07 -1.91 38.62
N GLY A 432 -0.51 -1.97 37.37
CA GLY A 432 -0.86 -0.79 36.58
C GLY A 432 0.35 0.01 36.05
N GLU A 433 1.57 -0.51 36.16
CA GLU A 433 2.80 0.10 35.61
C GLU A 433 2.96 -0.11 34.08
N LEU A 434 2.07 -0.87 33.43
CA LEU A 434 2.12 -1.18 31.98
C LEU A 434 0.70 -1.46 31.43
N THR A 435 0.20 -0.60 30.55
CA THR A 435 -1.21 -0.62 30.10
C THR A 435 -1.45 -1.61 28.95
N VAL A 436 -2.46 -2.48 29.06
CA VAL A 436 -2.78 -3.47 28.01
C VAL A 436 -3.60 -2.85 26.88
N HIS A 437 -3.15 -3.00 25.64
CA HIS A 437 -3.89 -2.67 24.42
C HIS A 437 -4.07 -3.95 23.59
N ALA A 438 -5.31 -4.36 23.31
CA ALA A 438 -5.61 -5.73 22.87
C ALA A 438 -6.28 -5.81 21.50
N HIS A 439 -5.65 -6.51 20.55
CA HIS A 439 -6.23 -6.86 19.25
C HIS A 439 -7.34 -7.90 19.39
N CYS A 440 -8.53 -7.54 18.93
CA CYS A 440 -9.74 -8.35 19.02
C CYS A 440 -10.71 -7.99 17.89
N TYR A 441 -11.56 -8.94 17.49
CA TYR A 441 -12.63 -8.66 16.54
C TYR A 441 -14.00 -9.04 17.08
N ARG A 442 -14.14 -10.25 17.63
CA ARG A 442 -15.44 -10.78 18.04
C ARG A 442 -15.82 -10.42 19.47
N SER A 443 -17.13 -10.30 19.66
CA SER A 443 -17.78 -10.11 20.96
C SER A 443 -17.36 -11.19 21.99
N ASP A 444 -17.37 -12.47 21.60
CA ASP A 444 -17.11 -13.59 22.52
C ASP A 444 -15.65 -13.69 23.01
N GLU A 445 -14.68 -13.16 22.27
CA GLU A 445 -13.29 -13.08 22.71
C GLU A 445 -12.98 -11.83 23.53
N ILE A 446 -13.61 -10.68 23.20
CA ILE A 446 -13.53 -9.48 24.04
C ILE A 446 -14.06 -9.80 25.45
N LEU A 447 -15.27 -10.37 25.57
CA LEU A 447 -15.87 -10.73 26.86
C LEU A 447 -14.99 -11.68 27.70
N ARG A 448 -14.23 -12.58 27.08
CA ARG A 448 -13.25 -13.44 27.78
C ARG A 448 -12.07 -12.63 28.29
N LEU A 449 -11.52 -11.72 27.49
CA LEU A 449 -10.39 -10.89 27.92
C LEU A 449 -10.78 -9.89 29.02
N LEU A 450 -12.01 -9.33 28.99
CA LEU A 450 -12.52 -8.50 30.09
C LEU A 450 -12.54 -9.30 31.41
N ARG A 451 -13.07 -10.54 31.39
CA ARG A 451 -13.06 -11.42 32.58
C ARG A 451 -11.66 -11.78 33.06
N VAL A 452 -10.71 -12.04 32.15
CA VAL A 452 -9.30 -12.27 32.53
C VAL A 452 -8.68 -11.03 33.19
N ALA A 453 -9.05 -9.82 32.75
CA ALA A 453 -8.62 -8.58 33.38
C ALA A 453 -9.24 -8.40 34.78
N GLU A 454 -10.55 -8.68 34.92
CA GLU A 454 -11.27 -8.71 36.20
C GLU A 454 -10.66 -9.75 37.18
N ASP A 455 -10.42 -11.00 36.75
CA ASP A 455 -9.86 -12.10 37.55
C ASP A 455 -8.43 -11.82 38.07
N TYR A 456 -7.61 -11.16 37.25
CA TYR A 456 -6.20 -10.89 37.59
C TYR A 456 -5.98 -9.52 38.25
N GLY A 457 -6.94 -8.61 38.15
CA GLY A 457 -6.92 -7.28 38.77
C GLY A 457 -6.22 -6.20 37.94
N PHE A 458 -6.07 -6.40 36.62
CA PHE A 458 -5.47 -5.40 35.72
C PHE A 458 -6.52 -4.69 34.86
N ARG A 459 -6.18 -3.53 34.28
CA ARG A 459 -7.03 -2.81 33.33
C ARG A 459 -6.53 -2.92 31.90
N ILE A 460 -7.47 -2.89 30.97
CA ILE A 460 -7.23 -2.76 29.53
C ILE A 460 -7.40 -1.27 29.23
N GLY A 461 -6.41 -0.64 28.60
CA GLY A 461 -6.50 0.75 28.18
C GLY A 461 -7.44 0.90 27.00
N THR A 462 -7.11 0.23 25.90
CA THR A 462 -7.88 0.31 24.64
C THR A 462 -7.94 -1.02 23.91
N LEU A 463 -9.16 -1.49 23.62
CA LEU A 463 -9.45 -2.59 22.70
C LEU A 463 -9.18 -2.13 21.26
N GLN A 464 -8.61 -2.99 20.42
CA GLN A 464 -8.12 -2.66 19.09
C GLN A 464 -8.84 -3.46 18.00
N HIS A 465 -9.19 -2.78 16.90
CA HIS A 465 -10.09 -3.14 15.80
C HIS A 465 -11.57 -3.34 16.20
N VAL A 466 -11.85 -4.16 17.24
CA VAL A 466 -13.14 -4.20 17.97
C VAL A 466 -14.40 -4.29 17.08
N LEU A 467 -14.37 -5.06 15.99
CA LEU A 467 -15.38 -4.96 14.93
C LEU A 467 -16.80 -5.46 15.29
N GLU A 468 -16.95 -6.32 16.30
CA GLU A 468 -18.23 -6.65 16.93
C GLU A 468 -18.46 -5.89 18.27
N GLY A 469 -17.71 -4.82 18.54
CA GLY A 469 -17.79 -4.05 19.79
C GLY A 469 -19.18 -3.51 20.09
N TYR A 470 -19.91 -3.09 19.05
CA TYR A 470 -21.31 -2.69 19.10
C TYR A 470 -22.23 -3.71 19.79
N ARG A 471 -21.93 -5.01 19.73
CA ARG A 471 -22.76 -6.08 20.31
C ARG A 471 -22.65 -6.21 21.83
N ILE A 472 -21.63 -5.57 22.43
CA ILE A 472 -21.24 -5.68 23.84
C ILE A 472 -20.75 -4.33 24.39
N ALA A 473 -21.25 -3.24 23.82
CA ALA A 473 -20.87 -1.89 24.21
C ALA A 473 -21.16 -1.58 25.70
N PRO A 474 -22.26 -2.05 26.32
CA PRO A 474 -22.46 -1.91 27.76
C PRO A 474 -21.36 -2.55 28.61
N GLU A 475 -20.83 -3.71 28.22
CA GLU A 475 -19.74 -4.39 28.93
C GLU A 475 -18.39 -3.69 28.75
N ILE A 476 -18.10 -3.17 27.55
CA ILE A 476 -16.91 -2.36 27.28
C ILE A 476 -16.95 -1.06 28.11
N ALA A 477 -18.09 -0.35 28.09
CA ALA A 477 -18.30 0.87 28.87
C ALA A 477 -18.17 0.61 30.39
N ARG A 478 -18.76 -0.49 30.89
CA ARG A 478 -18.66 -0.92 32.30
C ARG A 478 -17.23 -1.26 32.73
N HIS A 479 -16.40 -1.81 31.84
CA HIS A 479 -14.97 -2.04 32.11
C HIS A 479 -14.14 -0.75 32.07
N GLY A 480 -14.63 0.27 31.36
CA GLY A 480 -13.98 1.58 31.24
C GLY A 480 -12.77 1.59 30.29
N CYS A 481 -12.70 0.67 29.33
CA CYS A 481 -11.67 0.68 28.28
C CYS A 481 -12.15 1.44 27.02
N GLY A 482 -11.20 2.07 26.32
CA GLY A 482 -11.46 2.68 25.01
C GLY A 482 -11.61 1.63 23.90
N ALA A 483 -12.16 2.04 22.76
CA ALA A 483 -12.26 1.21 21.56
C ALA A 483 -11.67 1.92 20.35
N SER A 484 -10.70 1.29 19.69
CA SER A 484 -10.02 1.80 18.51
C SER A 484 -10.42 0.91 17.33
N THR A 485 -11.26 1.40 16.42
CA THR A 485 -11.90 0.60 15.35
C THR A 485 -11.46 1.03 13.95
N PHE A 486 -11.72 0.20 12.94
CA PHE A 486 -11.79 0.68 11.57
C PHE A 486 -13.12 1.41 11.33
N SER A 487 -13.18 2.28 10.32
CA SER A 487 -14.44 2.93 9.92
C SER A 487 -15.41 1.91 9.31
N ASN A 488 -14.95 1.06 8.38
CA ASN A 488 -15.79 0.09 7.67
C ASN A 488 -15.03 -1.08 7.00
N PHE A 489 -13.86 -1.46 7.49
CA PHE A 489 -13.07 -2.57 6.91
C PHE A 489 -13.60 -3.94 7.37
N TRP A 490 -14.12 -4.73 6.43
CA TRP A 490 -14.94 -5.92 6.67
C TRP A 490 -14.61 -7.09 5.71
N ALA A 491 -15.18 -8.27 5.97
CA ALA A 491 -15.14 -9.51 5.15
C ALA A 491 -13.75 -10.07 4.74
N TYR A 492 -12.64 -9.47 5.16
CA TYR A 492 -11.30 -10.02 4.88
C TYR A 492 -10.97 -11.28 5.70
N LYS A 493 -11.73 -11.58 6.77
CA LYS A 493 -11.68 -12.79 7.61
C LYS A 493 -13.09 -13.16 8.10
N VAL A 494 -13.28 -14.36 8.65
CA VAL A 494 -14.58 -14.80 9.20
C VAL A 494 -14.96 -13.95 10.43
N GLU A 495 -14.02 -13.72 11.34
CA GLU A 495 -14.19 -12.82 12.49
C GLU A 495 -14.37 -11.34 12.13
N ALA A 496 -14.20 -10.95 10.86
CA ALA A 496 -14.45 -9.61 10.35
C ALA A 496 -15.66 -9.54 9.39
N TYR A 497 -16.47 -10.59 9.28
CA TYR A 497 -17.61 -10.63 8.35
C TYR A 497 -18.80 -9.79 8.83
N HIS A 498 -19.07 -9.72 10.14
CA HIS A 498 -20.11 -8.88 10.75
C HIS A 498 -19.62 -7.47 11.14
N ALA A 499 -18.57 -6.96 10.50
CA ALA A 499 -18.01 -5.65 10.81
C ALA A 499 -18.84 -4.57 10.11
N ILE A 500 -19.57 -3.74 10.86
CA ILE A 500 -20.51 -2.75 10.32
C ILE A 500 -19.99 -1.31 10.43
N PRO A 501 -20.32 -0.40 9.50
CA PRO A 501 -19.86 0.99 9.55
C PRO A 501 -20.45 1.80 10.71
N TYR A 502 -21.51 1.30 11.35
CA TYR A 502 -22.13 1.88 12.53
C TYR A 502 -21.36 1.59 13.84
N ASN A 503 -20.38 0.66 13.83
CA ASN A 503 -19.69 0.17 15.04
C ASN A 503 -19.13 1.30 15.91
N ALA A 504 -18.45 2.27 15.28
CA ALA A 504 -17.88 3.42 15.98
C ALA A 504 -18.96 4.27 16.66
N ALA A 505 -20.03 4.61 15.92
CA ALA A 505 -21.09 5.49 16.42
C ALA A 505 -21.94 4.84 17.53
N LEU A 506 -22.24 3.55 17.40
CA LEU A 506 -22.95 2.79 18.43
C LEU A 506 -22.13 2.73 19.73
N MET A 507 -20.82 2.46 19.65
CA MET A 507 -19.95 2.49 20.83
C MET A 507 -19.85 3.90 21.46
N THR A 508 -19.75 4.97 20.65
CA THR A 508 -19.75 6.36 21.14
C THR A 508 -21.04 6.69 21.88
N ARG A 509 -22.20 6.28 21.36
CA ARG A 509 -23.52 6.47 22.01
C ARG A 509 -23.65 5.75 23.36
N HIS A 510 -22.90 4.67 23.58
CA HIS A 510 -22.77 4.00 24.88
C HIS A 510 -21.70 4.62 25.81
N GLY A 511 -21.14 5.78 25.47
CA GLY A 511 -20.18 6.51 26.30
C GLY A 511 -18.75 5.95 26.25
N ILE A 512 -18.44 5.06 25.31
CA ILE A 512 -17.08 4.54 25.11
C ILE A 512 -16.22 5.62 24.46
N ASN A 513 -14.97 5.76 24.91
CA ASN A 513 -13.99 6.60 24.21
C ASN A 513 -13.54 5.89 22.91
N VAL A 514 -14.17 6.24 21.79
CA VAL A 514 -13.94 5.60 20.46
C VAL A 514 -12.96 6.40 19.60
N SER A 515 -12.07 5.70 18.89
CA SER A 515 -11.18 6.27 17.87
C SER A 515 -11.21 5.45 16.58
N ILE A 516 -10.74 6.06 15.47
CA ILE A 516 -10.44 5.35 14.23
C ILE A 516 -8.92 5.17 14.09
N ASN A 517 -8.47 3.95 13.78
CA ASN A 517 -7.05 3.63 13.53
C ASN A 517 -6.76 3.28 12.07
N SER A 518 -5.48 3.27 11.70
CA SER A 518 -5.06 2.95 10.33
C SER A 518 -4.70 1.47 10.10
N ASP A 519 -4.09 0.79 11.08
CA ASP A 519 -3.40 -0.51 10.97
C ASP A 519 -2.41 -0.58 9.77
N SER A 520 -2.02 0.57 9.22
CA SER A 520 -1.42 0.65 7.89
C SER A 520 -0.71 1.99 7.60
N PRO A 521 0.50 1.98 6.98
CA PRO A 521 1.15 3.18 6.46
C PRO A 521 0.40 3.83 5.29
N ASN A 522 -0.73 3.25 4.85
CA ASN A 522 -1.60 3.82 3.83
C ASN A 522 -2.74 4.66 4.43
N THR A 523 -3.56 4.07 5.32
CA THR A 523 -4.80 4.70 5.81
C THR A 523 -4.54 5.92 6.68
N ILE A 524 -3.38 5.95 7.36
CA ILE A 524 -2.84 7.08 8.13
C ILE A 524 -2.68 8.39 7.31
N ARG A 525 -2.82 8.32 5.97
CA ARG A 525 -2.66 9.43 5.02
C ARG A 525 -3.98 10.16 4.71
N TYR A 526 -5.13 9.67 5.18
CA TYR A 526 -6.45 10.21 4.82
C TYR A 526 -7.51 10.06 5.93
N PHE A 527 -7.12 10.21 7.19
CA PHE A 527 -8.01 10.02 8.35
C PHE A 527 -9.30 10.85 8.31
N GLY A 528 -9.29 12.05 7.73
CA GLY A 528 -10.50 12.86 7.56
C GLY A 528 -11.61 12.13 6.77
N GLN A 529 -11.26 11.31 5.77
CA GLN A 529 -12.24 10.50 5.04
C GLN A 529 -12.73 9.30 5.87
N GLU A 530 -11.86 8.70 6.68
CA GLU A 530 -12.24 7.60 7.57
C GLU A 530 -13.17 8.06 8.72
N ALA A 531 -12.96 9.27 9.23
CA ALA A 531 -13.86 9.94 10.16
C ALA A 531 -15.19 10.34 9.49
N ALA A 532 -15.16 10.92 8.28
CA ALA A 532 -16.37 11.35 7.55
C ALA A 532 -17.34 10.18 7.25
N LYS A 533 -16.84 8.96 7.04
CA LYS A 533 -17.67 7.74 6.93
C LYS A 533 -18.57 7.52 8.15
N CYS A 534 -18.12 7.93 9.34
CA CYS A 534 -18.88 7.79 10.59
C CYS A 534 -20.03 8.82 10.71
N ILE A 535 -20.00 9.91 9.93
CA ILE A 535 -21.15 10.80 9.71
C ILE A 535 -22.14 10.10 8.77
N LYS A 536 -21.70 9.69 7.57
CA LYS A 536 -22.57 9.10 6.53
C LYS A 536 -23.41 7.94 7.01
N TRP A 537 -22.77 6.97 7.68
CA TRP A 537 -23.41 5.75 8.16
C TRP A 537 -23.86 5.92 9.61
N GLY A 538 -22.91 6.18 10.50
CA GLY A 538 -23.17 6.20 11.93
C GLY A 538 -24.07 7.35 12.40
N GLY A 539 -24.24 8.43 11.62
CA GLY A 539 -25.01 9.60 12.06
C GLY A 539 -24.36 10.33 13.23
N LEU A 540 -23.03 10.39 13.28
CA LEU A 540 -22.29 11.26 14.19
C LEU A 540 -22.30 12.71 13.68
N SER A 541 -22.21 13.67 14.59
CA SER A 541 -21.94 15.07 14.25
C SER A 541 -20.52 15.25 13.70
N GLU A 542 -20.30 16.38 13.01
CA GLU A 542 -18.97 16.81 12.54
C GLU A 542 -17.92 16.76 13.66
N ASN A 543 -18.22 17.36 14.82
CA ASN A 543 -17.27 17.40 15.93
C ASN A 543 -17.00 16.01 16.52
N GLU A 544 -18.02 15.15 16.67
CA GLU A 544 -17.80 13.76 17.09
C GLU A 544 -16.88 13.00 16.14
N ALA A 545 -17.06 13.18 14.82
CA ALA A 545 -16.19 12.57 13.81
C ALA A 545 -14.75 13.12 13.86
N LEU A 546 -14.55 14.43 14.01
CA LEU A 546 -13.22 15.03 14.21
C LEU A 546 -12.52 14.45 15.46
N ARG A 547 -13.27 14.27 16.56
CA ARG A 547 -12.74 13.73 17.82
C ARG A 547 -12.18 12.32 17.68
N LEU A 548 -12.78 11.46 16.81
CA LEU A 548 -12.34 10.07 16.61
C LEU A 548 -10.88 9.95 16.12
N VAL A 549 -10.32 10.98 15.50
CA VAL A 549 -8.96 10.99 14.90
C VAL A 549 -8.01 12.00 15.56
N THR A 550 -8.43 12.62 16.66
CA THR A 550 -7.67 13.68 17.36
C THR A 550 -7.67 13.46 18.89
N ILE A 551 -8.64 14.02 19.63
CA ILE A 551 -8.64 14.01 21.10
C ILE A 551 -8.98 12.63 21.69
N ASN A 552 -9.91 11.87 21.10
CA ASN A 552 -10.28 10.55 21.61
C ASN A 552 -9.10 9.55 21.59
N PRO A 553 -8.33 9.41 20.48
CA PRO A 553 -7.12 8.60 20.48
C PRO A 553 -6.01 9.17 21.39
N ALA A 554 -5.90 10.50 21.56
CA ALA A 554 -4.97 11.07 22.55
C ALA A 554 -5.34 10.66 24.00
N MET A 555 -6.63 10.64 24.34
CA MET A 555 -7.15 10.18 25.64
C MET A 555 -6.95 8.66 25.82
N GLN A 556 -7.11 7.86 24.77
CA GLN A 556 -6.81 6.41 24.78
C GLN A 556 -5.33 6.10 25.06
N LEU A 557 -4.45 7.05 24.74
CA LEU A 557 -3.00 7.00 24.95
C LEU A 557 -2.55 7.80 26.20
N GLN A 558 -3.48 8.43 26.93
CA GLN A 558 -3.25 9.24 28.13
C GLN A 558 -2.30 10.45 27.91
N ILE A 559 -2.30 11.00 26.69
CA ILE A 559 -1.50 12.16 26.25
C ILE A 559 -2.37 13.34 25.76
N ASP A 560 -3.67 13.30 26.01
CA ASP A 560 -4.65 14.37 25.74
C ASP A 560 -4.35 15.69 26.47
N HIS A 561 -3.58 15.63 27.56
CA HIS A 561 -3.02 16.80 28.22
C HIS A 561 -1.90 17.50 27.41
N ARG A 562 -1.38 16.85 26.35
CA ARG A 562 -0.36 17.40 25.43
C ARG A 562 -0.88 17.69 24.02
N ILE A 563 -1.75 16.85 23.48
CA ILE A 563 -2.15 16.88 22.05
C ILE A 563 -3.63 16.56 21.83
N GLY A 564 -4.08 16.59 20.57
CA GLY A 564 -5.42 16.14 20.15
C GLY A 564 -6.49 17.24 20.18
N SER A 565 -6.19 18.43 20.71
CA SER A 565 -7.04 19.62 20.65
C SER A 565 -6.19 20.90 20.64
N LEU A 566 -6.74 22.00 20.11
CA LEU A 566 -6.05 23.29 20.08
C LEU A 566 -6.41 24.06 21.36
N GLU A 567 -5.58 23.87 22.39
CA GLU A 567 -5.74 24.50 23.71
C GLU A 567 -4.41 25.12 24.15
N VAL A 568 -4.47 26.26 24.86
CA VAL A 568 -3.27 26.94 25.37
C VAL A 568 -2.52 26.03 26.36
N GLY A 569 -1.21 25.90 26.17
CA GLY A 569 -0.33 25.01 26.93
C GLY A 569 -0.10 23.63 26.30
N LYS A 570 -0.91 23.22 25.31
CA LYS A 570 -0.68 22.00 24.53
C LYS A 570 0.45 22.19 23.51
N ASP A 571 0.97 21.08 23.01
CA ASP A 571 2.05 21.06 22.03
C ASP A 571 1.54 21.62 20.68
N GLY A 572 2.43 22.26 19.93
CA GLY A 572 2.17 22.89 18.64
C GLY A 572 2.01 21.90 17.48
N ASP A 573 1.21 20.85 17.67
CA ASP A 573 0.97 19.79 16.69
C ASP A 573 -0.28 20.13 15.87
N VAL A 574 -0.07 20.70 14.69
CA VAL A 574 -1.12 21.34 13.87
C VAL A 574 -1.09 20.82 12.44
N ALA A 575 -2.26 20.56 11.86
CA ALA A 575 -2.41 20.33 10.44
C ALA A 575 -3.23 21.48 9.81
N ILE A 576 -2.78 21.94 8.64
CA ILE A 576 -3.45 22.97 7.85
C ILE A 576 -3.99 22.30 6.58
N PHE A 577 -5.29 22.42 6.36
CA PHE A 577 -6.00 21.90 5.18
C PHE A 577 -6.47 23.05 4.29
N ASN A 578 -6.58 22.80 2.99
CA ASN A 578 -7.10 23.82 2.08
C ASN A 578 -8.61 24.07 2.25
N GLY A 579 -9.42 23.01 2.35
CA GLY A 579 -10.83 23.07 2.75
C GLY A 579 -11.09 22.31 4.06
N HIS A 580 -12.36 22.07 4.40
CA HIS A 580 -12.71 21.37 5.65
C HIS A 580 -12.14 19.93 5.65
N PRO A 581 -11.47 19.46 6.73
CA PRO A 581 -10.71 18.19 6.71
C PRO A 581 -11.54 16.91 6.54
N LEU A 582 -12.85 16.95 6.81
CA LEU A 582 -13.77 15.82 6.55
C LEU A 582 -14.35 15.82 5.13
N ASN A 583 -14.12 16.87 4.34
CA ASN A 583 -14.63 16.99 2.97
C ASN A 583 -13.71 16.24 1.99
N THR A 584 -14.27 15.45 1.07
CA THR A 584 -13.49 14.61 0.12
C THR A 584 -12.72 15.39 -0.92
N PHE A 585 -13.02 16.68 -1.10
CA PHE A 585 -12.30 17.56 -2.03
C PHE A 585 -11.11 18.31 -1.39
N SER A 586 -10.86 18.10 -0.08
CA SER A 586 -9.81 18.80 0.67
C SER A 586 -8.54 17.95 0.82
N LYS A 587 -7.37 18.60 0.82
CA LYS A 587 -6.05 18.03 1.11
C LYS A 587 -5.37 18.77 2.27
N CYS A 588 -4.48 18.08 2.99
CA CYS A 588 -3.52 18.72 3.88
C CYS A 588 -2.50 19.48 3.02
N ILE A 589 -2.13 20.70 3.42
CA ILE A 589 -1.16 21.55 2.71
C ILE A 589 0.08 21.86 3.56
N MET A 590 -0.04 21.81 4.89
CA MET A 590 1.10 21.99 5.79
C MET A 590 0.85 21.25 7.10
N THR A 591 1.90 20.67 7.68
CA THR A 591 1.81 19.96 8.96
C THR A 591 2.99 20.33 9.85
N LEU A 592 2.67 20.77 11.06
CA LEU A 592 3.59 21.27 12.07
C LEU A 592 3.60 20.33 13.28
N ILE A 593 4.78 20.11 13.87
CA ILE A 593 4.99 19.24 15.03
C ILE A 593 5.90 19.98 16.01
N ASP A 594 5.45 20.16 17.25
CA ASP A 594 6.07 21.09 18.20
C ASP A 594 6.34 22.48 17.55
N GLY A 595 5.41 22.96 16.72
CA GLY A 595 5.47 24.25 16.02
C GLY A 595 6.39 24.32 14.79
N GLU A 596 7.26 23.34 14.54
CA GLU A 596 8.14 23.29 13.36
C GLU A 596 7.47 22.56 12.20
N VAL A 597 7.64 23.04 10.96
CA VAL A 597 7.05 22.44 9.76
C VAL A 597 7.78 21.14 9.40
N TYR A 598 7.03 20.05 9.20
CA TYR A 598 7.55 18.75 8.71
C TYR A 598 6.96 18.34 7.34
N PHE A 599 5.95 19.06 6.86
CA PHE A 599 5.40 18.92 5.52
C PHE A 599 4.84 20.26 5.03
N GLU A 600 5.03 20.55 3.75
CA GLU A 600 4.62 21.76 3.07
C GLU A 600 4.32 21.42 1.59
N ASP A 601 3.15 21.79 1.10
CA ASP A 601 2.74 21.68 -0.30
C ASP A 601 2.48 23.08 -0.87
N ASP A 602 3.52 23.66 -1.48
CA ASP A 602 3.51 25.01 -2.05
C ASP A 602 2.84 25.10 -3.44
N ARG A 603 2.28 23.99 -3.93
CA ARG A 603 1.61 23.95 -5.24
C ARG A 603 0.21 24.56 -5.12
N PRO A 604 -0.20 25.45 -6.05
CA PRO A 604 -1.54 26.06 -6.05
C PRO A 604 -2.65 25.04 -5.89
N ASP A 605 -3.72 25.43 -5.19
CA ASP A 605 -4.86 24.57 -4.95
C ASP A 605 -5.49 24.12 -6.28
N PRO A 606 -5.64 22.81 -6.49
CA PRO A 606 -6.01 22.28 -7.80
C PRO A 606 -7.54 22.29 -8.02
N VAL A 607 -8.30 22.60 -6.98
CA VAL A 607 -9.75 22.81 -6.90
C VAL A 607 -10.02 23.88 -5.83
N GLU A 608 -11.17 24.54 -5.88
CA GLU A 608 -11.53 25.54 -4.87
C GLU A 608 -11.64 24.92 -3.46
N PRO A 609 -11.16 25.63 -2.40
CA PRO A 609 -11.17 25.13 -1.03
C PRO A 609 -12.59 24.93 -0.52
N CYS A 610 -13.02 23.67 -0.36
CA CYS A 610 -14.40 23.35 -0.01
C CYS A 610 -14.63 23.49 1.51
N ALA A 611 -15.20 24.63 1.91
CA ALA A 611 -15.32 25.04 3.31
C ALA A 611 -16.47 24.37 4.10
N THR A 612 -17.44 23.74 3.42
CA THR A 612 -18.66 23.20 4.05
C THR A 612 -18.74 21.68 3.94
N LEU A 613 -19.46 21.04 4.86
CA LEU A 613 -19.95 19.67 4.70
C LEU A 613 -21.44 19.69 4.32
N PRO A 614 -21.86 19.03 3.22
CA PRO A 614 -23.26 18.84 2.91
C PRO A 614 -23.84 17.71 3.75
N ILE A 615 -24.08 17.99 5.03
CA ILE A 615 -24.75 17.07 5.96
C ILE A 615 -26.27 17.19 5.73
N PRO A 616 -26.94 16.15 5.19
CA PRO A 616 -28.36 16.24 4.86
C PRO A 616 -29.25 16.14 6.11
N ALA A 617 -30.42 16.79 6.05
CA ALA A 617 -31.51 16.48 6.99
C ALA A 617 -32.14 15.11 6.67
N ASN A 618 -33.09 14.66 7.50
CA ASN A 618 -33.87 13.44 7.22
C ASN A 618 -34.61 13.55 5.88
N VAL A 619 -34.13 12.83 4.87
CA VAL A 619 -34.77 12.73 3.56
C VAL A 619 -35.78 11.59 3.55
N ASP A 620 -36.92 11.80 2.90
CA ASP A 620 -37.87 10.73 2.58
C ASP A 620 -37.20 9.69 1.66
N ARG A 621 -37.27 8.40 2.03
CA ARG A 621 -36.75 7.27 1.25
C ARG A 621 -37.88 6.31 0.83
N THR A 622 -39.14 6.75 0.91
CA THR A 622 -40.30 5.90 0.59
C THR A 622 -40.44 5.71 -0.91
N ILE A 623 -40.38 4.44 -1.35
CA ILE A 623 -40.58 4.06 -2.75
C ILE A 623 -42.09 3.92 -3.01
N PRO A 624 -42.71 4.74 -3.88
CA PRO A 624 -44.14 4.66 -4.12
C PRO A 624 -44.51 3.38 -4.89
N LYS A 625 -45.57 2.68 -4.47
CA LYS A 625 -46.05 1.49 -5.19
C LYS A 625 -46.84 1.89 -6.44
N THR A 626 -46.44 1.40 -7.60
CA THR A 626 -47.11 1.62 -8.91
C THR A 626 -47.44 0.29 -9.59
N PRO A 627 -48.61 0.14 -10.25
CA PRO A 627 -48.99 -1.07 -10.96
C PRO A 627 -48.35 -1.21 -12.36
N HIS A 628 -47.69 -0.17 -12.88
CA HIS A 628 -47.27 -0.09 -14.29
C HIS A 628 -45.76 0.16 -14.49
N ARG A 629 -44.94 -0.15 -13.47
CA ARG A 629 -43.48 0.10 -13.45
C ARG A 629 -43.09 1.49 -13.99
N ALA A 630 -43.91 2.49 -13.69
CA ALA A 630 -43.73 3.87 -14.11
C ALA A 630 -43.40 4.72 -12.88
N TYR A 631 -42.31 5.47 -12.93
CA TYR A 631 -41.87 6.34 -11.83
C TYR A 631 -41.49 7.70 -12.36
N ALA A 632 -41.61 8.74 -11.53
CA ALA A 632 -41.09 10.07 -11.83
C ALA A 632 -40.33 10.61 -10.63
N ILE A 633 -39.07 11.02 -10.83
CA ILE A 633 -38.31 11.81 -9.86
C ILE A 633 -38.47 13.26 -10.28
N VAL A 634 -39.09 14.10 -9.45
CA VAL A 634 -39.58 15.44 -9.82
C VAL A 634 -38.90 16.53 -8.99
N GLY A 635 -38.44 17.61 -9.63
CA GLY A 635 -37.90 18.79 -8.94
C GLY A 635 -36.43 18.69 -8.52
N ALA A 636 -35.69 17.71 -9.04
CA ALA A 636 -34.29 17.43 -8.68
C ALA A 636 -33.27 18.19 -9.55
N THR A 637 -32.04 18.33 -9.04
CA THR A 637 -30.89 18.72 -9.85
C THR A 637 -30.35 17.49 -10.58
N ILE A 638 -30.69 17.35 -11.85
CA ILE A 638 -30.33 16.18 -12.66
C ILE A 638 -28.98 16.42 -13.34
N HIS A 639 -28.09 15.42 -13.28
CA HIS A 639 -26.78 15.41 -13.91
C HIS A 639 -26.74 14.38 -15.05
N PRO A 640 -27.01 14.76 -16.31
CA PRO A 640 -27.11 13.78 -17.41
C PRO A 640 -25.78 13.14 -17.80
N VAL A 641 -24.65 13.82 -17.51
CA VAL A 641 -23.26 13.48 -17.87
C VAL A 641 -22.96 13.47 -19.38
N SER A 642 -23.96 13.30 -20.26
CA SER A 642 -23.85 13.54 -21.69
C SER A 642 -24.09 15.01 -22.10
N GLY A 643 -24.62 15.83 -21.20
CA GLY A 643 -24.98 17.23 -21.42
C GLY A 643 -25.01 18.04 -20.11
N PRO A 644 -25.47 19.31 -20.15
CA PRO A 644 -25.49 20.19 -18.99
C PRO A 644 -26.43 19.70 -17.88
N VAL A 645 -26.18 20.18 -16.66
CA VAL A 645 -27.06 19.98 -15.49
C VAL A 645 -28.44 20.58 -15.75
N ILE A 646 -29.50 19.92 -15.28
CA ILE A 646 -30.89 20.34 -15.40
C ILE A 646 -31.43 20.60 -13.99
N GLU A 647 -31.54 21.88 -13.62
CA GLU A 647 -32.10 22.29 -12.32
C GLU A 647 -33.61 22.13 -12.27
N HIS A 648 -34.13 21.74 -11.10
CA HIS A 648 -35.55 21.45 -10.84
C HIS A 648 -36.22 20.48 -11.84
N GLY A 649 -35.41 19.64 -12.50
CA GLY A 649 -35.86 18.77 -13.58
C GLY A 649 -36.64 17.56 -13.10
N THR A 650 -37.27 16.90 -14.07
CA THR A 650 -37.99 15.65 -13.89
C THR A 650 -37.37 14.54 -14.75
N VAL A 651 -37.15 13.35 -14.16
CA VAL A 651 -36.83 12.10 -14.87
C VAL A 651 -38.04 11.17 -14.80
N VAL A 652 -38.55 10.73 -15.95
CA VAL A 652 -39.60 9.72 -16.04
C VAL A 652 -39.02 8.37 -16.44
N ILE A 653 -39.31 7.35 -15.66
CA ILE A 653 -38.96 5.95 -15.86
C ILE A 653 -40.22 5.19 -16.30
N VAL A 654 -40.12 4.34 -17.31
CA VAL A 654 -41.18 3.39 -17.71
C VAL A 654 -40.55 2.03 -18.01
N GLU A 655 -41.05 0.98 -17.37
CA GLU A 655 -40.54 -0.40 -17.47
C GLU A 655 -39.05 -0.52 -17.10
N ASP A 656 -38.14 -0.68 -18.08
CA ASP A 656 -36.69 -0.71 -17.88
C ASP A 656 -35.98 0.57 -18.35
N ARG A 657 -36.70 1.59 -18.83
CA ARG A 657 -36.16 2.72 -19.60
C ARG A 657 -36.37 4.08 -18.97
N ILE A 658 -35.43 4.97 -19.24
CA ILE A 658 -35.65 6.42 -19.16
C ILE A 658 -36.57 6.78 -20.33
N HIS A 659 -37.79 7.22 -20.03
CA HIS A 659 -38.78 7.61 -21.03
C HIS A 659 -38.60 9.06 -21.47
N ALA A 660 -38.39 9.97 -20.50
CA ALA A 660 -38.16 11.39 -20.73
C ALA A 660 -37.34 12.01 -19.59
N VAL A 661 -36.61 13.09 -19.89
CA VAL A 661 -35.82 13.88 -18.94
C VAL A 661 -35.76 15.34 -19.41
N GLY A 662 -35.90 16.29 -18.48
CA GLY A 662 -35.95 17.73 -18.77
C GLY A 662 -36.63 18.53 -17.65
N PRO A 663 -36.69 19.87 -17.75
CA PRO A 663 -37.42 20.70 -16.78
C PRO A 663 -38.93 20.40 -16.80
N ASP A 664 -39.59 20.60 -17.95
CA ASP A 664 -41.04 20.55 -18.10
C ASP A 664 -41.59 19.18 -18.53
N VAL A 665 -41.05 18.07 -17.99
CA VAL A 665 -41.50 16.72 -18.38
C VAL A 665 -42.81 16.35 -17.67
N PRO A 666 -43.88 16.00 -18.39
CA PRO A 666 -45.14 15.60 -17.78
C PRO A 666 -45.04 14.22 -17.13
N VAL A 667 -45.49 14.13 -15.87
CA VAL A 667 -45.57 12.87 -15.11
C VAL A 667 -46.70 11.99 -15.68
N PRO A 668 -46.45 10.72 -16.05
CA PRO A 668 -47.50 9.82 -16.53
C PRO A 668 -48.56 9.51 -15.46
N PRO A 669 -49.86 9.44 -15.80
CA PRO A 669 -50.90 9.02 -14.87
C PRO A 669 -50.62 7.65 -14.24
N GLY A 670 -50.66 7.56 -12.90
CA GLY A 670 -50.37 6.33 -12.16
C GLY A 670 -48.88 6.01 -11.96
N ALA A 671 -47.97 6.90 -12.37
CA ALA A 671 -46.56 6.79 -12.03
C ALA A 671 -46.31 7.03 -10.53
N GLY A 672 -45.36 6.31 -9.95
CA GLY A 672 -44.88 6.55 -8.59
C GLY A 672 -44.01 7.81 -8.53
N VAL A 673 -44.49 8.87 -7.87
CA VAL A 673 -43.77 10.15 -7.78
C VAL A 673 -42.85 10.18 -6.56
N ILE A 674 -41.56 10.36 -6.82
CA ILE A 674 -40.52 10.64 -5.82
C ILE A 674 -40.23 12.14 -5.86
N ARG A 675 -40.24 12.77 -4.69
CA ARG A 675 -39.84 14.16 -4.51
C ARG A 675 -38.32 14.30 -4.58
N GLY A 676 -37.87 15.19 -5.44
CA GLY A 676 -36.46 15.40 -5.77
C GLY A 676 -35.91 16.74 -5.26
N GLU A 677 -36.74 17.57 -4.61
CA GLU A 677 -36.36 18.91 -4.16
C GLU A 677 -35.19 18.84 -3.16
N GLY A 678 -34.05 19.44 -3.52
CA GLY A 678 -32.81 19.36 -2.73
C GLY A 678 -32.03 18.05 -2.88
N LEU A 679 -32.38 17.21 -3.86
CA LEU A 679 -31.67 15.98 -4.22
C LEU A 679 -31.06 16.09 -5.63
N HIS A 680 -30.02 15.29 -5.84
CA HIS A 680 -29.34 15.14 -7.12
C HIS A 680 -29.65 13.79 -7.76
N VAL A 681 -29.79 13.74 -9.08
CA VAL A 681 -29.96 12.49 -9.84
C VAL A 681 -28.78 12.31 -10.78
N TYR A 682 -28.09 11.19 -10.64
CA TYR A 682 -26.97 10.79 -11.49
C TYR A 682 -27.26 9.46 -12.21
N PRO A 683 -26.56 9.13 -13.32
CA PRO A 683 -26.55 7.78 -13.84
C PRO A 683 -25.98 6.82 -12.79
N GLY A 684 -26.47 5.58 -12.78
CA GLY A 684 -25.92 4.53 -11.92
C GLY A 684 -24.41 4.35 -12.10
N LEU A 685 -23.68 4.26 -10.99
CA LEU A 685 -22.22 4.22 -11.01
C LEU A 685 -21.72 2.84 -11.49
N ILE A 686 -20.60 2.86 -12.20
CA ILE A 686 -20.03 1.69 -12.88
C ILE A 686 -18.65 1.35 -12.27
N ASP A 687 -18.55 0.23 -11.56
CA ASP A 687 -17.26 -0.30 -11.13
C ASP A 687 -16.58 -1.03 -12.30
N ALA A 688 -15.63 -0.38 -12.97
CA ALA A 688 -15.05 -0.89 -14.20
C ALA A 688 -14.05 -2.05 -14.00
N GLY A 689 -13.90 -2.62 -12.79
CA GLY A 689 -13.07 -3.81 -12.61
C GLY A 689 -12.98 -4.34 -11.17
N SER A 690 -14.02 -5.04 -10.72
CA SER A 690 -14.13 -5.59 -9.35
C SER A 690 -14.11 -7.13 -9.31
N THR A 691 -14.27 -7.69 -8.11
CA THR A 691 -14.51 -9.13 -7.89
C THR A 691 -15.91 -9.40 -7.33
N LEU A 692 -16.83 -8.44 -7.44
CA LEU A 692 -18.22 -8.54 -6.98
C LEU A 692 -18.89 -9.83 -7.50
N GLY A 693 -19.57 -10.55 -6.59
CA GLY A 693 -20.17 -11.86 -6.87
C GLY A 693 -19.19 -13.03 -7.04
N LEU A 694 -17.87 -12.82 -7.06
CA LEU A 694 -16.84 -13.87 -7.23
C LEU A 694 -16.00 -14.12 -5.96
N ALA A 695 -16.25 -13.37 -4.88
CA ALA A 695 -15.54 -13.51 -3.62
C ALA A 695 -16.40 -13.01 -2.46
N GLU A 696 -16.48 -13.79 -1.38
CA GLU A 696 -17.01 -13.36 -0.09
C GLU A 696 -15.84 -13.07 0.87
N ILE A 697 -15.29 -14.11 1.52
CA ILE A 697 -14.33 -13.93 2.62
C ILE A 697 -12.89 -13.97 2.10
N GLY A 698 -12.20 -12.83 2.17
CA GLY A 698 -10.90 -12.61 1.52
C GLY A 698 -9.78 -13.59 1.90
N ALA A 699 -9.77 -14.05 3.16
CA ALA A 699 -8.79 -15.02 3.69
C ALA A 699 -9.19 -16.50 3.51
N LEU A 700 -10.41 -16.82 3.07
CA LEU A 700 -10.85 -18.19 2.81
C LEU A 700 -10.72 -18.51 1.30
N PRO A 701 -9.82 -19.42 0.87
CA PRO A 701 -9.72 -19.82 -0.53
C PRO A 701 -11.00 -20.46 -1.09
N GLN A 702 -11.87 -21.01 -0.23
CA GLN A 702 -13.12 -21.67 -0.58
C GLN A 702 -14.24 -20.71 -1.01
N THR A 703 -14.12 -19.41 -0.73
CA THR A 703 -15.15 -18.39 -1.04
C THR A 703 -14.60 -17.38 -2.04
N ARG A 704 -13.88 -17.85 -3.06
CA ARG A 704 -13.00 -17.05 -3.93
C ARG A 704 -12.85 -17.62 -5.35
N ASP A 705 -13.97 -17.82 -6.03
CA ASP A 705 -14.06 -18.25 -7.43
C ASP A 705 -13.42 -17.24 -8.41
N ASN A 706 -13.10 -16.03 -7.93
CA ASN A 706 -12.29 -15.02 -8.58
C ASN A 706 -10.87 -15.47 -8.99
N ARG A 707 -10.38 -16.68 -8.62
CA ARG A 707 -9.02 -17.14 -8.92
C ARG A 707 -8.85 -18.65 -9.08
N ASP A 708 -8.43 -19.07 -10.27
CA ASP A 708 -8.01 -20.45 -10.57
C ASP A 708 -6.49 -20.67 -10.35
N ILE A 709 -6.06 -21.94 -10.35
CA ILE A 709 -4.65 -22.37 -10.34
C ILE A 709 -4.03 -22.44 -11.75
N ALA A 710 -4.85 -22.51 -12.80
CA ALA A 710 -4.44 -22.72 -14.17
C ALA A 710 -3.68 -21.50 -14.75
N THR A 711 -2.60 -21.80 -15.49
CA THR A 711 -1.76 -20.78 -16.14
C THR A 711 -2.46 -20.08 -17.32
N PHE A 712 -3.20 -20.87 -18.11
CA PHE A 712 -3.81 -20.45 -19.36
C PHE A 712 -5.28 -20.89 -19.40
N ALA A 713 -6.16 -20.06 -18.85
CA ALA A 713 -7.56 -20.38 -18.62
C ALA A 713 -8.58 -19.56 -19.46
N PRO A 714 -8.32 -19.18 -20.73
CA PRO A 714 -9.18 -18.25 -21.48
C PRO A 714 -10.65 -18.68 -21.64
N HIS A 715 -10.90 -19.99 -21.57
CA HIS A 715 -12.25 -20.58 -21.61
C HIS A 715 -13.12 -20.30 -20.37
N LEU A 716 -12.54 -19.94 -19.21
CA LEU A 716 -13.30 -19.62 -18.01
C LEU A 716 -14.04 -18.28 -18.19
N ARG A 717 -15.24 -18.17 -17.62
CA ARG A 717 -16.04 -16.94 -17.60
C ARG A 717 -16.40 -16.59 -16.17
N ALA A 718 -16.26 -15.32 -15.79
CA ALA A 718 -16.73 -14.81 -14.50
C ALA A 718 -18.20 -15.17 -14.24
N ARG A 719 -19.06 -15.00 -15.26
CA ARG A 719 -20.51 -15.23 -15.17
C ARG A 719 -20.90 -16.59 -14.58
N SER A 720 -20.13 -17.63 -14.86
CA SER A 720 -20.39 -19.00 -14.39
C SER A 720 -20.24 -19.21 -12.88
N ALA A 721 -19.72 -18.22 -12.14
CA ALA A 721 -19.51 -18.30 -10.70
C ALA A 721 -20.04 -17.07 -9.94
N ILE A 722 -20.96 -16.29 -10.53
CA ILE A 722 -21.54 -15.11 -9.87
C ILE A 722 -22.57 -15.53 -8.82
N HIS A 723 -22.19 -15.34 -7.55
CA HIS A 723 -23.10 -15.41 -6.41
C HIS A 723 -23.97 -14.14 -6.36
N SER A 724 -25.16 -14.20 -6.97
CA SER A 724 -26.12 -13.07 -7.04
C SER A 724 -26.56 -12.54 -5.67
N HIS A 725 -26.55 -13.40 -4.65
CA HIS A 725 -27.02 -13.08 -3.30
C HIS A 725 -25.90 -12.56 -2.36
N SER A 726 -24.70 -12.32 -2.89
CA SER A 726 -23.53 -11.79 -2.18
C SER A 726 -23.83 -10.50 -1.41
N GLU A 727 -23.41 -10.41 -0.14
CA GLU A 727 -23.59 -9.18 0.64
C GLU A 727 -22.80 -8.00 0.04
N HIS A 728 -21.69 -8.29 -0.64
CA HIS A 728 -20.90 -7.30 -1.35
C HIS A 728 -21.70 -6.58 -2.45
N ILE A 729 -22.68 -7.26 -3.05
CA ILE A 729 -23.58 -6.67 -4.06
C ILE A 729 -24.57 -5.72 -3.37
N ARG A 730 -25.18 -6.13 -2.25
CA ARG A 730 -26.05 -5.25 -1.43
C ARG A 730 -25.31 -3.99 -0.97
N ILE A 731 -24.11 -4.14 -0.44
CA ILE A 731 -23.28 -3.02 0.05
C ILE A 731 -22.75 -2.12 -1.08
N ALA A 732 -22.53 -2.64 -2.29
CA ALA A 732 -22.16 -1.80 -3.43
C ALA A 732 -23.33 -0.88 -3.89
N ARG A 733 -24.58 -1.36 -3.81
CA ARG A 733 -25.78 -0.55 -4.10
C ARG A 733 -25.90 0.66 -3.17
N THR A 734 -25.56 0.52 -1.88
CA THR A 734 -25.70 1.61 -0.88
C THR A 734 -24.76 2.80 -1.10
N VAL A 735 -23.80 2.71 -2.04
CA VAL A 735 -22.99 3.84 -2.52
C VAL A 735 -23.24 4.22 -3.98
N GLY A 736 -24.31 3.70 -4.60
CA GLY A 736 -24.77 4.12 -5.93
C GLY A 736 -24.27 3.27 -7.10
N ILE A 737 -23.56 2.17 -6.86
CA ILE A 737 -23.10 1.28 -7.93
C ILE A 737 -24.29 0.45 -8.42
N THR A 738 -24.62 0.59 -9.71
CA THR A 738 -25.66 -0.23 -10.37
C THR A 738 -25.06 -1.28 -11.29
N THR A 739 -23.86 -1.03 -11.83
CA THR A 739 -23.20 -1.91 -12.81
C THR A 739 -21.75 -2.20 -12.39
N ALA A 740 -21.25 -3.41 -12.66
CA ALA A 740 -19.86 -3.77 -12.44
C ALA A 740 -19.28 -4.66 -13.55
N LEU A 741 -18.02 -4.43 -13.92
CA LEU A 741 -17.20 -5.43 -14.63
C LEU A 741 -16.59 -6.36 -13.59
N THR A 742 -17.15 -7.57 -13.44
CA THR A 742 -16.58 -8.57 -12.53
C THR A 742 -15.51 -9.40 -13.24
N LYS A 743 -14.28 -9.40 -12.70
CA LYS A 743 -13.06 -9.93 -13.34
C LYS A 743 -12.45 -11.14 -12.63
N PRO A 744 -12.04 -12.19 -13.37
CA PRO A 744 -11.18 -13.25 -12.85
C PRO A 744 -9.74 -12.74 -12.70
N SER A 745 -9.00 -13.33 -11.76
CA SER A 745 -7.60 -13.05 -11.48
C SER A 745 -6.75 -14.32 -11.60
N GLY A 746 -5.50 -14.21 -12.06
CA GLY A 746 -4.71 -15.38 -12.41
C GLY A 746 -3.27 -15.05 -12.78
N SER A 747 -2.47 -16.08 -13.05
CA SER A 747 -1.02 -15.93 -13.23
C SER A 747 -0.59 -15.39 -14.61
N ARG A 748 -1.30 -15.76 -15.69
CA ARG A 748 -0.98 -15.32 -17.06
C ARG A 748 -2.21 -15.05 -17.93
N ILE A 749 -3.13 -16.02 -18.08
CA ILE A 749 -4.45 -15.77 -18.70
C ILE A 749 -5.52 -16.32 -17.75
N ALA A 750 -6.28 -15.43 -17.12
CA ALA A 750 -7.18 -15.75 -16.02
C ALA A 750 -8.59 -16.22 -16.46
N GLY A 751 -9.03 -15.80 -17.64
CA GLY A 751 -10.39 -16.03 -18.14
C GLY A 751 -11.04 -14.75 -18.66
N GLN A 752 -12.34 -14.81 -18.90
CA GLN A 752 -13.14 -13.71 -19.45
C GLN A 752 -13.98 -13.04 -18.35
N SER A 753 -14.01 -11.72 -18.33
CA SER A 753 -14.84 -10.92 -17.43
C SER A 753 -16.26 -10.73 -17.98
N ALA A 754 -17.22 -10.56 -17.07
CA ALA A 754 -18.61 -10.26 -17.38
C ALA A 754 -18.98 -8.87 -16.87
N ILE A 755 -19.84 -8.17 -17.61
CA ILE A 755 -20.48 -6.93 -17.14
C ILE A 755 -21.85 -7.32 -16.60
N ILE A 756 -22.13 -6.92 -15.35
CA ILE A 756 -23.38 -7.21 -14.66
C ILE A 756 -24.06 -5.95 -14.14
N HIS A 757 -25.38 -5.92 -14.17
CA HIS A 757 -26.17 -5.11 -13.25
C HIS A 757 -26.09 -5.76 -11.86
N LEU A 758 -26.14 -4.98 -10.80
CA LEU A 758 -26.14 -5.45 -9.42
C LEU A 758 -27.53 -5.87 -8.92
N ASP A 759 -28.45 -6.27 -9.82
CA ASP A 759 -29.79 -6.79 -9.49
C ASP A 759 -30.23 -7.93 -10.43
N GLY A 760 -30.92 -8.91 -9.84
CA GLY A 760 -31.35 -10.17 -10.48
C GLY A 760 -31.15 -11.37 -9.55
N TRP A 761 -32.02 -12.38 -9.66
CA TRP A 761 -31.91 -13.62 -8.88
C TRP A 761 -30.81 -14.54 -9.44
N THR A 762 -30.61 -14.54 -10.76
CA THR A 762 -29.65 -15.40 -11.45
C THR A 762 -28.53 -14.62 -12.14
N ALA A 763 -27.40 -15.30 -12.35
CA ALA A 763 -26.26 -14.77 -13.12
C ALA A 763 -26.54 -14.60 -14.63
N ASP A 764 -27.73 -14.99 -15.13
CA ASP A 764 -28.21 -14.69 -16.47
C ASP A 764 -29.05 -13.39 -16.46
N GLU A 765 -29.95 -13.20 -15.50
CA GLU A 765 -30.70 -11.94 -15.31
C GLU A 765 -29.79 -10.73 -15.08
N MET A 766 -28.73 -10.91 -14.29
CA MET A 766 -27.76 -9.85 -13.99
C MET A 766 -26.89 -9.48 -15.20
N ALA A 767 -26.82 -10.30 -16.25
CA ALA A 767 -25.78 -10.19 -17.28
C ALA A 767 -26.06 -9.12 -18.35
N VAL A 768 -25.33 -8.01 -18.28
CA VAL A 768 -25.28 -6.98 -19.34
C VAL A 768 -24.48 -7.50 -20.53
N VAL A 769 -23.31 -8.09 -20.26
CA VAL A 769 -22.40 -8.72 -21.25
C VAL A 769 -21.72 -9.94 -20.62
N ASP A 770 -22.04 -11.14 -21.13
CA ASP A 770 -21.50 -12.43 -20.63
C ASP A 770 -19.96 -12.55 -20.70
N ALA A 771 -19.34 -11.97 -21.71
CA ALA A 771 -17.89 -12.00 -21.91
C ALA A 771 -17.40 -10.70 -22.58
N TYR A 772 -16.98 -9.71 -21.79
CA TYR A 772 -16.41 -8.45 -22.27
C TYR A 772 -14.97 -8.64 -22.77
N GLY A 773 -14.06 -8.95 -21.84
CA GLY A 773 -12.61 -8.88 -22.09
C GLY A 773 -11.85 -10.06 -21.48
N LEU A 774 -10.76 -10.46 -22.15
CA LEU A 774 -9.87 -11.50 -21.67
C LEU A 774 -8.86 -10.91 -20.68
N HIS A 775 -8.82 -11.41 -19.44
CA HIS A 775 -7.85 -10.93 -18.44
C HIS A 775 -6.50 -11.63 -18.60
N MET A 776 -5.45 -10.83 -18.82
CA MET A 776 -4.08 -11.27 -19.05
C MET A 776 -3.10 -10.55 -18.11
N THR A 777 -1.93 -11.16 -17.90
CA THR A 777 -0.79 -10.61 -17.16
C THR A 777 0.48 -10.93 -17.95
N VAL A 778 1.26 -9.90 -18.31
CA VAL A 778 2.49 -10.07 -19.12
C VAL A 778 3.68 -10.34 -18.18
N PRO A 779 4.50 -11.39 -18.40
CA PRO A 779 5.67 -11.65 -17.57
C PRO A 779 6.70 -10.51 -17.64
N SER A 780 6.69 -9.64 -16.64
CA SER A 780 7.56 -8.46 -16.54
C SER A 780 8.53 -8.58 -15.35
N LEU A 781 9.67 -7.89 -15.46
CA LEU A 781 10.62 -7.71 -14.37
C LEU A 781 10.32 -6.38 -13.63
N PRO A 782 10.51 -6.30 -12.30
CA PRO A 782 10.39 -5.03 -11.59
C PRO A 782 11.37 -3.98 -12.12
N ALA A 783 11.01 -2.70 -12.02
CA ALA A 783 11.81 -1.58 -12.55
C ALA A 783 13.25 -1.56 -12.00
N ARG A 784 13.43 -1.87 -10.70
CA ARG A 784 14.71 -2.24 -10.10
C ARG A 784 14.72 -3.74 -9.78
N LEU A 785 15.79 -4.43 -10.17
CA LEU A 785 16.06 -5.81 -9.78
C LEU A 785 16.82 -5.87 -8.44
N PRO A 786 16.68 -6.95 -7.64
CA PRO A 786 17.46 -7.12 -6.41
C PRO A 786 18.97 -7.07 -6.66
N ASP A 787 19.72 -6.56 -5.67
CA ASP A 787 21.18 -6.46 -5.76
C ASP A 787 21.87 -7.83 -5.59
N ASP A 788 21.25 -8.77 -4.87
CA ASP A 788 21.67 -10.17 -4.86
C ASP A 788 21.65 -10.77 -6.27
N ARG A 789 22.83 -11.23 -6.70
CA ARG A 789 23.04 -11.76 -8.04
C ARG A 789 22.23 -13.03 -8.29
N LYS A 790 22.13 -13.95 -7.33
CA LYS A 790 21.46 -15.25 -7.53
C LYS A 790 19.95 -15.07 -7.73
N ARG A 791 19.31 -14.26 -6.88
CA ARG A 791 17.90 -13.86 -6.98
C ARG A 791 17.64 -13.11 -8.29
N ARG A 792 18.52 -12.18 -8.69
CA ARG A 792 18.43 -11.45 -9.95
C ARG A 792 18.52 -12.35 -11.19
N GLU A 793 19.48 -13.28 -11.22
CA GLU A 793 19.64 -14.24 -12.32
C GLU A 793 18.47 -15.23 -12.38
N LYS A 794 17.98 -15.70 -11.22
CA LYS A 794 16.77 -16.53 -11.14
C LYS A 794 15.54 -15.79 -11.69
N MET A 795 15.28 -14.57 -11.22
CA MET A 795 14.11 -13.77 -11.65
C MET A 795 14.09 -13.52 -13.16
N LYS A 796 15.27 -13.29 -13.78
CA LYS A 796 15.38 -13.21 -15.25
C LYS A 796 14.99 -14.53 -15.91
N LYS A 797 15.60 -15.65 -15.51
CA LYS A 797 15.32 -16.97 -16.09
C LYS A 797 13.85 -17.38 -15.93
N ASP A 798 13.25 -17.10 -14.77
CA ASP A 798 11.84 -17.38 -14.48
C ASP A 798 10.91 -16.53 -15.38
N GLN A 799 11.23 -15.25 -15.60
CA GLN A 799 10.48 -14.35 -16.49
C GLN A 799 10.66 -14.70 -17.98
N GLU A 800 11.88 -15.01 -18.42
CA GLU A 800 12.20 -15.48 -19.78
C GLU A 800 11.40 -16.75 -20.11
N LYS A 801 11.40 -17.74 -19.20
CA LYS A 801 10.59 -18.96 -19.33
C LYS A 801 9.09 -18.65 -19.37
N ALA A 802 8.61 -17.78 -18.47
CA ALA A 802 7.19 -17.45 -18.41
C ALA A 802 6.70 -16.72 -19.68
N MET A 803 7.56 -15.91 -20.29
CA MET A 803 7.31 -15.25 -21.57
C MET A 803 7.29 -16.25 -22.74
N ASP A 804 8.31 -17.11 -22.85
CA ASP A 804 8.37 -18.17 -23.89
C ASP A 804 7.13 -19.07 -23.90
N GLU A 805 6.65 -19.48 -22.73
CA GLU A 805 5.40 -20.23 -22.57
C GLU A 805 4.15 -19.45 -23.03
N LEU A 806 4.10 -18.13 -22.78
CA LEU A 806 2.98 -17.26 -23.21
C LEU A 806 3.02 -17.01 -24.73
N GLU A 807 4.20 -16.75 -25.30
CA GLU A 807 4.45 -16.62 -26.74
C GLU A 807 4.00 -17.88 -27.49
N LYS A 808 4.38 -19.06 -26.98
CA LYS A 808 3.96 -20.36 -27.52
C LYS A 808 2.45 -20.56 -27.45
N PHE A 809 1.80 -20.13 -26.37
CA PHE A 809 0.33 -20.20 -26.25
C PHE A 809 -0.37 -19.26 -27.26
N LEU A 810 0.10 -18.02 -27.41
CA LEU A 810 -0.43 -17.08 -28.42
C LEU A 810 -0.18 -17.55 -29.86
N ALA A 811 0.98 -18.16 -30.14
CA ALA A 811 1.29 -18.72 -31.45
C ALA A 811 0.31 -19.86 -31.82
N ARG A 812 0.03 -20.78 -30.88
CA ARG A 812 -0.99 -21.82 -31.03
C ARG A 812 -2.39 -21.24 -31.26
N ALA A 813 -2.79 -20.23 -30.48
CA ALA A 813 -4.08 -19.57 -30.64
C ALA A 813 -4.23 -18.86 -32.01
N LYS A 814 -3.19 -18.16 -32.46
CA LYS A 814 -3.16 -17.51 -33.79
C LYS A 814 -3.19 -18.52 -34.94
N HIS A 815 -2.51 -19.66 -34.80
CA HIS A 815 -2.58 -20.76 -35.77
C HIS A 815 -3.99 -21.37 -35.81
N TYR A 816 -4.56 -21.72 -34.66
CA TYR A 816 -5.92 -22.25 -34.54
C TYR A 816 -6.97 -21.30 -35.15
N ALA A 817 -6.90 -20.00 -34.83
CA ALA A 817 -7.80 -18.98 -35.39
C ALA A 817 -7.70 -18.83 -36.92
N ARG A 818 -6.54 -19.18 -37.51
CA ARG A 818 -6.32 -19.24 -38.97
C ARG A 818 -6.88 -20.53 -39.58
N VAL A 819 -6.58 -21.70 -38.99
CA VAL A 819 -7.12 -23.00 -39.45
C VAL A 819 -8.65 -22.97 -39.44
N LYS A 820 -9.24 -22.48 -38.34
CA LYS A 820 -10.68 -22.26 -38.25
C LYS A 820 -11.20 -21.34 -39.36
N LYS A 821 -10.49 -20.27 -39.74
CA LYS A 821 -10.89 -19.37 -40.85
C LYS A 821 -10.81 -20.03 -42.24
N LEU A 822 -10.04 -21.10 -42.38
CA LEU A 822 -9.98 -21.91 -43.59
C LEU A 822 -11.12 -22.94 -43.59
N ALA A 823 -11.41 -23.58 -42.46
CA ALA A 823 -12.56 -24.48 -42.30
C ALA A 823 -13.92 -23.75 -42.42
N GLU A 824 -14.01 -22.49 -41.97
CA GLU A 824 -15.11 -21.56 -42.23
C GLU A 824 -15.35 -21.29 -43.75
N ARG A 825 -14.47 -21.79 -44.64
CA ARG A 825 -14.51 -21.57 -46.10
C ARG A 825 -14.38 -22.85 -46.94
N ASN A 826 -13.85 -23.93 -46.38
CA ASN A 826 -13.76 -25.24 -47.01
C ASN A 826 -14.12 -26.33 -45.96
N PRO A 827 -15.28 -27.02 -46.11
CA PRO A 827 -15.71 -28.10 -45.21
C PRO A 827 -14.71 -29.25 -45.05
N ASP A 828 -13.86 -29.50 -46.05
CA ASP A 828 -12.88 -30.60 -46.05
C ASP A 828 -11.74 -30.37 -45.02
N ILE A 829 -11.59 -29.16 -44.50
CA ILE A 829 -10.52 -28.80 -43.56
C ILE A 829 -10.97 -29.14 -42.13
N HIS A 830 -10.81 -30.41 -41.77
CA HIS A 830 -11.03 -30.89 -40.40
C HIS A 830 -9.94 -30.38 -39.42
N TYR A 831 -10.35 -30.07 -38.19
CA TYR A 831 -9.44 -29.68 -37.11
C TYR A 831 -10.02 -30.05 -35.73
N GLU A 832 -9.16 -30.34 -34.76
CA GLU A 832 -9.57 -30.65 -33.38
C GLU A 832 -9.93 -29.38 -32.59
N ARG A 833 -11.04 -29.42 -31.84
CA ARG A 833 -11.60 -28.26 -31.12
C ARG A 833 -11.05 -28.13 -29.68
N ASP A 834 -9.85 -27.58 -29.50
CA ASP A 834 -9.37 -27.15 -28.16
C ASP A 834 -10.17 -25.92 -27.69
N VAL A 835 -11.05 -26.11 -26.71
CA VAL A 835 -11.92 -25.06 -26.14
C VAL A 835 -11.17 -23.83 -25.62
N ARG A 836 -9.88 -23.96 -25.25
CA ARG A 836 -9.05 -22.84 -24.80
C ARG A 836 -8.53 -22.02 -25.98
N LEU A 837 -8.18 -22.68 -27.08
CA LEU A 837 -7.76 -21.99 -28.31
C LEU A 837 -8.97 -21.34 -29.00
N GLU A 838 -10.12 -22.01 -28.97
CA GLU A 838 -11.42 -21.46 -29.38
C GLU A 838 -11.77 -20.17 -28.62
N ALA A 839 -11.65 -20.17 -27.29
CA ALA A 839 -11.89 -18.98 -26.47
C ALA A 839 -10.91 -17.82 -26.76
N MET A 840 -9.71 -18.10 -27.29
CA MET A 840 -8.77 -17.06 -27.72
C MET A 840 -9.11 -16.41 -29.06
N VAL A 841 -9.93 -17.05 -29.91
CA VAL A 841 -10.19 -16.60 -31.30
C VAL A 841 -10.65 -15.14 -31.41
N PRO A 842 -11.61 -14.62 -30.60
CA PRO A 842 -12.05 -13.22 -30.71
C PRO A 842 -10.92 -12.23 -30.42
N TYR A 843 -10.03 -12.56 -29.48
CA TYR A 843 -8.96 -11.70 -29.00
C TYR A 843 -7.77 -11.70 -29.96
N VAL A 844 -7.36 -12.87 -30.48
CA VAL A 844 -6.24 -12.95 -31.46
C VAL A 844 -6.65 -12.57 -32.88
N ARG A 845 -7.96 -12.44 -33.17
CA ARG A 845 -8.51 -11.78 -34.37
C ARG A 845 -8.71 -10.26 -34.18
N GLY A 846 -8.45 -9.70 -32.99
CA GLY A 846 -8.58 -8.27 -32.66
C GLY A 846 -10.01 -7.77 -32.40
N GLY A 847 -11.02 -8.65 -32.40
CA GLY A 847 -12.43 -8.29 -32.30
C GLY A 847 -12.94 -8.02 -30.87
N LYS A 848 -12.20 -8.42 -29.83
CA LYS A 848 -12.51 -8.13 -28.41
C LYS A 848 -11.27 -7.63 -27.65
N PRO A 849 -11.45 -6.79 -26.61
CA PRO A 849 -10.34 -6.26 -25.82
C PRO A 849 -9.64 -7.32 -24.97
N VAL A 850 -8.32 -7.19 -24.81
CA VAL A 850 -7.53 -7.89 -23.81
C VAL A 850 -7.24 -6.92 -22.68
N VAL A 851 -7.69 -7.26 -21.47
CA VAL A 851 -7.52 -6.46 -20.26
C VAL A 851 -6.28 -6.94 -19.52
N PHE A 852 -5.23 -6.12 -19.54
CA PHE A 852 -3.94 -6.46 -18.96
C PHE A 852 -3.80 -5.89 -17.55
N ASN A 853 -3.63 -6.76 -16.55
CA ASN A 853 -3.47 -6.35 -15.16
C ASN A 853 -2.01 -5.89 -14.93
N ALA A 854 -1.75 -4.58 -15.04
CA ALA A 854 -0.41 -3.99 -14.98
C ALA A 854 -0.41 -2.68 -14.19
N HIS A 855 0.31 -2.67 -13.06
CA HIS A 855 0.33 -1.53 -12.12
C HIS A 855 1.57 -0.65 -12.24
N SER A 856 2.76 -1.23 -12.34
CA SER A 856 4.02 -0.47 -12.30
C SER A 856 4.47 0.01 -13.68
N TYR A 857 5.20 1.13 -13.72
CA TYR A 857 5.72 1.77 -14.95
C TYR A 857 6.30 0.76 -15.96
N LYS A 858 7.24 -0.09 -15.50
CA LYS A 858 7.87 -1.08 -16.37
C LYS A 858 6.89 -2.17 -16.85
N HIS A 859 5.99 -2.63 -15.99
CA HIS A 859 5.02 -3.66 -16.38
C HIS A 859 4.01 -3.13 -17.41
N ILE A 860 3.56 -1.88 -17.26
CA ILE A 860 2.69 -1.21 -18.25
C ILE A 860 3.44 -1.06 -19.59
N LEU A 861 4.70 -0.59 -19.57
CA LEU A 861 5.50 -0.45 -20.81
C LEU A 861 5.77 -1.80 -21.50
N ASP A 862 6.18 -2.83 -20.76
CA ASP A 862 6.37 -4.19 -21.28
C ASP A 862 5.06 -4.75 -21.87
N THR A 863 3.92 -4.40 -21.28
CA THR A 863 2.58 -4.79 -21.73
C THR A 863 2.18 -4.11 -23.03
N ILE A 864 2.46 -2.81 -23.18
CA ILE A 864 2.20 -2.06 -24.42
C ILE A 864 3.02 -2.67 -25.56
N GLU A 865 4.32 -2.85 -25.37
CA GLU A 865 5.22 -3.45 -26.38
C GLU A 865 4.76 -4.86 -26.79
N PHE A 866 4.29 -5.66 -25.82
CA PHE A 866 3.74 -6.99 -26.07
C PHE A 866 2.40 -6.95 -26.83
N ALA A 867 1.48 -6.08 -26.45
CA ALA A 867 0.18 -5.95 -27.11
C ALA A 867 0.33 -5.49 -28.57
N GLU A 868 1.20 -4.50 -28.82
CA GLU A 868 1.51 -4.02 -30.18
C GLU A 868 2.18 -5.12 -31.03
N LYS A 869 3.22 -5.79 -30.51
CA LYS A 869 3.88 -6.92 -31.18
C LYS A 869 2.89 -8.02 -31.60
N HIS A 870 1.86 -8.27 -30.79
CA HIS A 870 0.86 -9.29 -31.05
C HIS A 870 -0.44 -8.79 -31.70
N GLY A 871 -0.60 -7.49 -31.98
CA GLY A 871 -1.81 -6.93 -32.57
C GLY A 871 -3.07 -7.14 -31.71
N LEU A 872 -2.91 -7.02 -30.38
CA LEU A 872 -3.99 -7.20 -29.41
C LEU A 872 -4.60 -5.84 -29.03
N ARG A 873 -5.94 -5.73 -29.05
CA ARG A 873 -6.65 -4.53 -28.57
C ARG A 873 -6.43 -4.38 -27.06
N CYS A 874 -5.51 -3.50 -26.69
CA CYS A 874 -5.04 -3.32 -25.31
C CYS A 874 -6.01 -2.50 -24.46
N VAL A 875 -6.24 -2.93 -23.22
CA VAL A 875 -6.81 -2.13 -22.12
C VAL A 875 -5.92 -2.37 -20.91
N ILE A 876 -5.44 -1.34 -20.22
CA ILE A 876 -4.67 -1.48 -18.98
C ILE A 876 -5.64 -1.52 -17.80
N SER A 877 -5.45 -2.44 -16.85
CA SER A 877 -6.19 -2.50 -15.58
C SER A 877 -5.24 -2.44 -14.39
N GLY A 878 -5.64 -1.75 -13.33
CA GLY A 878 -4.85 -1.53 -12.11
C GLY A 878 -4.05 -0.23 -12.22
N GLY A 879 -3.15 -0.10 -13.20
CA GLY A 879 -2.69 1.20 -13.71
C GLY A 879 -2.02 2.17 -12.73
N THR A 880 -1.58 1.76 -11.54
CA THR A 880 -1.19 2.68 -10.45
C THR A 880 -0.02 3.62 -10.78
N SER A 881 0.83 3.27 -11.75
CA SER A 881 1.90 4.13 -12.29
C SER A 881 1.59 4.68 -13.70
N ALA A 882 0.36 4.60 -14.20
CA ALA A 882 0.00 4.96 -15.58
C ALA A 882 0.26 6.44 -15.89
N TRP A 883 0.20 7.32 -14.89
CA TRP A 883 0.60 8.74 -15.01
C TRP A 883 2.01 8.93 -15.59
N LYS A 884 2.94 8.01 -15.31
CA LYS A 884 4.32 8.01 -15.85
C LYS A 884 4.42 7.69 -17.35
N LEU A 885 3.32 7.23 -17.94
CA LEU A 885 3.17 6.87 -19.36
C LEU A 885 1.99 7.59 -20.03
N ALA A 886 1.38 8.60 -19.37
CA ALA A 886 0.14 9.22 -19.81
C ALA A 886 0.19 9.69 -21.28
N LYS A 887 1.29 10.36 -21.68
CA LYS A 887 1.53 10.74 -23.08
C LYS A 887 1.53 9.53 -24.02
N THR A 888 2.28 8.47 -23.71
CA THR A 888 2.37 7.24 -24.53
C THR A 888 1.05 6.45 -24.58
N LEU A 889 0.23 6.52 -23.53
CA LEU A 889 -1.11 5.92 -23.50
C LEU A 889 -2.08 6.70 -24.41
N ALA A 890 -2.02 8.03 -24.40
CA ALA A 890 -2.81 8.89 -25.28
C ALA A 890 -2.40 8.77 -26.75
N GLU A 891 -1.09 8.83 -27.04
CA GLU A 891 -0.52 8.65 -28.40
C GLU A 891 -0.89 7.32 -29.06
N LYS A 892 -1.28 6.31 -28.27
CA LYS A 892 -1.67 4.96 -28.73
C LYS A 892 -3.16 4.65 -28.54
N ASP A 893 -3.95 5.62 -28.05
CA ASP A 893 -5.36 5.47 -27.65
C ASP A 893 -5.64 4.24 -26.74
N ILE A 894 -4.73 3.95 -25.80
CA ILE A 894 -4.86 2.81 -24.88
C ILE A 894 -5.62 3.25 -23.62
N PRO A 895 -6.86 2.76 -23.40
CA PRO A 895 -7.64 3.14 -22.22
C PRO A 895 -7.15 2.47 -20.93
N VAL A 896 -7.41 3.13 -19.81
CA VAL A 896 -6.97 2.70 -18.46
C VAL A 896 -8.18 2.52 -17.53
N ILE A 897 -8.39 1.28 -17.10
CA ILE A 897 -9.21 0.93 -15.93
C ILE A 897 -8.32 1.13 -14.70
N LEU A 898 -8.37 2.33 -14.13
CA LEU A 898 -7.51 2.76 -13.02
C LEU A 898 -7.98 2.12 -11.70
N GLY A 899 -7.09 1.37 -11.06
CA GLY A 899 -7.35 0.80 -9.73
C GLY A 899 -7.24 1.84 -8.62
N THR A 900 -7.87 1.54 -7.48
CA THR A 900 -7.94 2.38 -6.27
C THR A 900 -6.77 3.37 -6.04
N PRO A 901 -7.04 4.69 -6.03
CA PRO A 901 -6.12 5.73 -5.58
C PRO A 901 -5.82 5.70 -4.08
N LEU A 902 -6.67 5.04 -3.26
CA LEU A 902 -6.45 4.83 -1.81
C LEU A 902 -5.40 3.73 -1.57
N ARG A 903 -4.28 3.80 -2.27
CA ARG A 903 -3.17 2.84 -2.24
C ARG A 903 -1.86 3.56 -1.91
N TYR A 904 -0.91 2.86 -1.30
CA TYR A 904 0.40 3.43 -0.97
C TYR A 904 1.28 3.52 -2.24
N PRO A 905 2.00 4.63 -2.51
CA PRO A 905 2.85 4.72 -3.69
C PRO A 905 3.98 3.68 -3.67
N TRP A 906 4.11 2.92 -4.77
CA TRP A 906 4.95 1.73 -4.90
C TRP A 906 6.46 2.00 -4.74
N GLY A 907 6.91 3.20 -5.11
CA GLY A 907 8.32 3.57 -5.07
C GLY A 907 8.68 4.47 -3.90
N GLU A 908 9.87 4.26 -3.33
CA GLU A 908 10.54 5.16 -2.37
C GLU A 908 10.66 6.61 -2.90
N PHE A 909 10.84 6.77 -4.22
CA PHE A 909 11.00 8.06 -4.88
C PHE A 909 9.79 8.52 -5.71
N GLU A 910 8.61 7.95 -5.45
CA GLU A 910 7.36 8.47 -5.99
C GLU A 910 6.85 9.60 -5.09
N PRO A 911 6.36 10.72 -5.65
CA PRO A 911 5.72 11.78 -4.87
C PRO A 911 4.62 11.26 -3.95
N TRP A 912 4.44 11.86 -2.77
CA TRP A 912 3.47 11.45 -1.76
C TRP A 912 2.02 11.36 -2.28
N ASP A 913 1.68 12.17 -3.28
CA ASP A 913 0.35 12.32 -3.90
C ASP A 913 0.16 11.53 -5.20
N ALA A 914 1.21 10.89 -5.72
CA ALA A 914 1.28 10.40 -7.11
C ALA A 914 0.19 9.38 -7.48
N VAL A 915 -0.40 8.73 -6.48
CA VAL A 915 -1.52 7.79 -6.60
C VAL A 915 -2.86 8.53 -6.76
N TYR A 916 -3.07 9.62 -6.02
CA TYR A 916 -4.30 10.42 -6.06
C TYR A 916 -4.35 11.27 -7.34
N ARG A 917 -3.24 11.96 -7.63
CA ARG A 917 -3.05 12.78 -8.84
C ARG A 917 -3.00 11.97 -10.14
N CYS A 918 -2.93 10.64 -10.08
CA CYS A 918 -2.79 9.78 -11.25
C CYS A 918 -3.90 10.02 -12.30
N ALA A 919 -5.16 10.12 -11.88
CA ALA A 919 -6.29 10.34 -12.79
C ALA A 919 -6.23 11.74 -13.45
N ALA A 920 -5.84 12.78 -12.70
CA ALA A 920 -5.65 14.14 -13.23
C ALA A 920 -4.59 14.20 -14.33
N VAL A 921 -3.48 13.47 -14.17
CA VAL A 921 -2.42 13.39 -15.20
C VAL A 921 -2.88 12.62 -16.44
N LEU A 922 -3.72 11.59 -16.28
CA LEU A 922 -4.32 10.86 -17.39
C LEU A 922 -5.31 11.74 -18.17
N ASP A 923 -6.20 12.45 -17.48
CA ASP A 923 -7.20 13.34 -18.09
C ASP A 923 -6.53 14.50 -18.86
N LYS A 924 -5.56 15.19 -18.23
CA LYS A 924 -4.79 16.28 -18.85
C LYS A 924 -3.95 15.82 -20.06
N ALA A 925 -3.63 14.54 -20.17
CA ALA A 925 -2.96 13.95 -21.32
C ALA A 925 -3.94 13.47 -22.42
N GLY A 926 -5.25 13.50 -22.19
CA GLY A 926 -6.27 12.97 -23.11
C GLY A 926 -6.43 11.45 -23.07
N VAL A 927 -5.93 10.77 -22.03
CA VAL A 927 -6.09 9.32 -21.89
C VAL A 927 -7.53 9.00 -21.46
N ARG A 928 -8.19 8.11 -22.20
CA ARG A 928 -9.50 7.57 -21.79
C ARG A 928 -9.33 6.69 -20.55
N PHE A 929 -9.89 7.09 -19.41
CA PHE A 929 -9.82 6.29 -18.18
C PHE A 929 -11.18 6.18 -17.47
N CYS A 930 -11.27 5.20 -16.57
CA CYS A 930 -12.39 4.98 -15.64
C CYS A 930 -11.84 4.36 -14.34
N PHE A 931 -12.60 4.40 -13.24
CA PHE A 931 -12.18 3.86 -11.94
C PHE A 931 -12.65 2.41 -11.71
N ALA A 932 -11.91 1.68 -10.87
CA ALA A 932 -12.22 0.31 -10.47
C ALA A 932 -11.74 0.01 -9.05
N SER A 933 -12.59 -0.62 -8.23
CA SER A 933 -12.28 -0.92 -6.82
C SER A 933 -11.26 -2.07 -6.65
N GLU A 934 -11.09 -2.89 -7.68
CA GLU A 934 -10.31 -4.14 -7.68
C GLU A 934 -10.75 -5.19 -6.64
N SER A 935 -11.87 -4.97 -5.92
CA SER A 935 -12.20 -5.74 -4.71
C SER A 935 -13.70 -5.69 -4.36
N ALA A 936 -14.35 -6.86 -4.23
CA ALA A 936 -15.72 -6.96 -3.73
C ALA A 936 -15.91 -6.32 -2.35
N ALA A 937 -14.97 -6.56 -1.42
CA ALA A 937 -15.01 -5.96 -0.09
C ALA A 937 -14.69 -4.45 -0.11
N GLY A 938 -13.98 -3.96 -1.13
CA GLY A 938 -13.57 -2.55 -1.24
C GLY A 938 -14.52 -1.67 -2.07
N ALA A 939 -15.48 -2.25 -2.80
CA ALA A 939 -16.33 -1.57 -3.78
C ALA A 939 -17.02 -0.29 -3.25
N TYR A 940 -17.41 -0.28 -1.97
CA TYR A 940 -18.04 0.90 -1.36
C TYR A 940 -17.15 2.16 -1.33
N ASN A 941 -15.83 2.06 -1.51
CA ASN A 941 -14.93 3.22 -1.57
C ASN A 941 -14.89 3.87 -2.97
N LEU A 942 -15.41 3.24 -4.03
CA LEU A 942 -15.24 3.69 -5.41
C LEU A 942 -15.60 5.19 -5.66
N PRO A 943 -16.66 5.77 -5.06
CA PRO A 943 -16.94 7.20 -5.22
C PRO A 943 -15.93 8.09 -4.48
N ILE A 944 -15.51 7.68 -3.27
CA ILE A 944 -14.52 8.38 -2.43
C ILE A 944 -13.14 8.35 -3.12
N GLU A 945 -12.80 7.22 -3.77
CA GLU A 945 -11.61 7.03 -4.57
C GLU A 945 -11.51 8.04 -5.73
N ALA A 946 -12.63 8.30 -6.41
CA ALA A 946 -12.72 9.33 -7.44
C ALA A 946 -12.72 10.75 -6.85
N GLY A 947 -13.41 10.99 -5.73
CA GLY A 947 -13.39 12.28 -5.02
C GLY A 947 -11.99 12.68 -4.53
N MET A 948 -11.21 11.71 -4.03
CA MET A 948 -9.81 11.93 -3.63
C MET A 948 -8.89 12.27 -4.81
N ALA A 949 -9.24 11.86 -6.03
CA ALA A 949 -8.55 12.33 -7.23
C ALA A 949 -8.94 13.79 -7.59
N VAL A 950 -10.16 14.23 -7.26
CA VAL A 950 -10.60 15.63 -7.41
C VAL A 950 -9.82 16.55 -6.47
N ALA A 951 -9.63 16.17 -5.19
CA ALA A 951 -8.76 16.89 -4.24
C ALA A 951 -7.30 17.06 -4.73
N HIS A 952 -6.88 16.27 -5.73
CA HIS A 952 -5.54 16.28 -6.33
C HIS A 952 -5.55 16.66 -7.83
N GLY A 953 -6.62 17.32 -8.30
CA GLY A 953 -6.67 18.05 -9.56
C GLY A 953 -7.35 17.38 -10.76
N LEU A 954 -8.17 16.36 -10.53
CA LEU A 954 -9.14 15.92 -11.54
C LEU A 954 -10.38 16.82 -11.45
N PRO A 955 -10.90 17.43 -12.54
CA PRO A 955 -12.13 18.21 -12.46
C PRO A 955 -13.32 17.32 -12.05
N ARG A 956 -14.26 17.85 -11.25
CA ARG A 956 -15.38 17.07 -10.67
C ARG A 956 -16.20 16.31 -11.73
N GLU A 957 -16.62 17.02 -12.77
CA GLU A 957 -17.36 16.45 -13.92
C GLU A 957 -16.59 15.32 -14.61
N ARG A 958 -15.25 15.39 -14.63
CA ARG A 958 -14.38 14.36 -15.24
C ARG A 958 -14.28 13.12 -14.36
N ALA A 959 -14.37 13.27 -13.04
CA ALA A 959 -14.50 12.15 -12.10
C ALA A 959 -15.89 11.49 -12.20
N GLU A 960 -16.97 12.26 -12.25
CA GLU A 960 -18.35 11.77 -12.42
C GLU A 960 -18.51 11.06 -13.77
N TYR A 961 -17.98 11.62 -14.85
CA TYR A 961 -17.86 10.96 -16.16
C TYR A 961 -17.06 9.66 -16.10
N ALA A 962 -15.91 9.63 -15.41
CA ALA A 962 -15.06 8.44 -15.28
C ALA A 962 -15.70 7.31 -14.46
N LEU A 963 -16.73 7.60 -13.66
CA LEU A 963 -17.57 6.60 -12.97
C LEU A 963 -18.82 6.17 -13.75
N THR A 964 -19.18 6.87 -14.83
CA THR A 964 -20.45 6.67 -15.55
C THR A 964 -20.20 6.55 -17.07
N LEU A 965 -20.44 7.59 -17.87
CA LEU A 965 -20.37 7.54 -19.33
C LEU A 965 -18.99 7.17 -19.87
N GLY A 966 -17.92 7.59 -19.19
CA GLY A 966 -16.54 7.22 -19.52
C GLY A 966 -16.24 5.74 -19.28
N ALA A 967 -16.73 5.18 -18.17
CA ALA A 967 -16.67 3.74 -17.91
C ALA A 967 -17.49 2.96 -18.94
N ALA A 968 -18.72 3.38 -19.22
CA ALA A 968 -19.59 2.77 -20.22
C ALA A 968 -18.94 2.74 -21.62
N ARG A 969 -18.28 3.83 -22.03
CA ARG A 969 -17.52 3.93 -23.30
C ARG A 969 -16.29 3.04 -23.39
N ILE A 970 -15.58 2.83 -22.27
CA ILE A 970 -14.42 1.92 -22.22
C ILE A 970 -14.89 0.45 -22.23
N LEU A 971 -16.03 0.17 -21.60
CA LEU A 971 -16.67 -1.14 -21.56
C LEU A 971 -17.51 -1.48 -22.82
N GLY A 972 -17.84 -0.48 -23.65
CA GLY A 972 -18.63 -0.66 -24.87
C GLY A 972 -20.11 -0.98 -24.58
N ILE A 973 -20.71 -0.22 -23.65
CA ILE A 973 -22.11 -0.34 -23.19
C ILE A 973 -22.81 1.04 -23.09
N ASP A 974 -22.22 2.10 -23.64
CA ASP A 974 -22.73 3.47 -23.56
C ASP A 974 -23.95 3.74 -24.45
N ASP A 975 -24.32 2.79 -25.30
CA ASP A 975 -25.64 2.69 -25.94
C ASP A 975 -26.76 2.33 -24.95
N ARG A 976 -26.41 1.72 -23.80
CA ARG A 976 -27.37 1.18 -22.81
C ARG A 976 -27.40 1.94 -21.49
N VAL A 977 -26.26 2.33 -20.94
CA VAL A 977 -26.11 2.88 -19.58
C VAL A 977 -25.10 4.03 -19.50
N GLY A 978 -24.98 4.65 -18.31
CA GLY A 978 -23.93 5.62 -17.98
C GLY A 978 -24.26 7.10 -18.25
N SER A 979 -25.46 7.42 -18.71
CA SER A 979 -25.95 8.80 -18.90
C SER A 979 -27.48 8.83 -18.81
N ILE A 980 -28.06 9.97 -18.39
CA ILE A 980 -29.51 10.11 -18.25
C ILE A 980 -30.08 10.60 -19.58
N GLU A 981 -30.41 9.67 -20.48
CA GLU A 981 -30.88 9.96 -21.83
C GLU A 981 -32.09 9.09 -22.21
N PRO A 982 -33.10 9.62 -22.93
CA PRO A 982 -34.27 8.85 -23.33
C PRO A 982 -33.91 7.58 -24.12
N GLY A 983 -34.55 6.45 -23.81
CA GLY A 983 -34.30 5.15 -24.43
C GLY A 983 -33.15 4.35 -23.81
N LYS A 984 -32.31 4.95 -22.95
CA LYS A 984 -31.33 4.20 -22.15
C LYS A 984 -32.01 3.46 -20.99
N ILE A 985 -31.32 2.45 -20.49
CA ILE A 985 -31.75 1.68 -19.32
C ILE A 985 -31.79 2.63 -18.11
N ALA A 986 -32.87 2.57 -17.33
CA ALA A 986 -33.05 3.35 -16.11
C ALA A 986 -32.22 2.78 -14.94
N ASP A 987 -30.90 2.91 -15.08
CA ASP A 987 -29.90 2.78 -14.02
C ASP A 987 -29.61 4.19 -13.48
N LEU A 988 -30.16 4.52 -12.31
CA LEU A 988 -30.14 5.87 -11.74
C LEU A 988 -29.84 5.81 -10.24
N VAL A 989 -29.05 6.76 -9.75
CA VAL A 989 -28.83 6.96 -8.32
C VAL A 989 -29.33 8.35 -7.91
N VAL A 990 -30.10 8.42 -6.82
CA VAL A 990 -30.57 9.66 -6.23
C VAL A 990 -29.80 9.89 -4.94
N THR A 991 -29.13 11.04 -4.83
CA THR A 991 -28.22 11.38 -3.72
C THR A 991 -28.53 12.74 -3.13
N THR A 992 -28.00 12.99 -1.93
CA THR A 992 -28.19 14.26 -1.19
C THR A 992 -27.19 15.36 -1.56
N ASP A 993 -26.06 14.98 -2.17
CA ASP A 993 -25.01 15.82 -2.77
C ASP A 993 -24.31 14.95 -3.84
N THR A 994 -23.23 15.37 -4.50
CA THR A 994 -22.46 14.50 -5.42
C THR A 994 -22.06 13.19 -4.74
N PRO A 995 -22.19 12.02 -5.41
CA PRO A 995 -21.77 10.73 -4.83
C PRO A 995 -20.28 10.67 -4.49
N LEU A 996 -19.47 11.58 -5.06
CA LEU A 996 -18.03 11.71 -4.76
C LEU A 996 -17.72 12.19 -3.33
N GLN A 997 -18.69 12.78 -2.63
CA GLN A 997 -18.54 13.29 -1.28
C GLN A 997 -18.78 12.19 -0.24
N THR A 998 -17.83 11.94 0.66
CA THR A 998 -17.92 10.87 1.68
C THR A 998 -19.16 10.96 2.57
N VAL A 999 -19.66 12.17 2.86
CA VAL A 999 -20.89 12.37 3.66
C VAL A 999 -22.21 12.24 2.87
N SER A 1000 -22.17 12.24 1.54
CA SER A 1000 -23.38 12.17 0.70
C SER A 1000 -24.08 10.82 0.82
N GLN A 1001 -25.39 10.82 1.07
CA GLN A 1001 -26.20 9.61 1.18
C GLN A 1001 -26.90 9.27 -0.14
N VAL A 1002 -27.01 7.98 -0.44
CA VAL A 1002 -27.93 7.49 -1.47
C VAL A 1002 -29.31 7.35 -0.82
N THR A 1003 -30.32 7.96 -1.43
CA THR A 1003 -31.71 7.97 -0.92
C THR A 1003 -32.57 6.95 -1.66
N HIS A 1004 -32.39 6.87 -2.98
CA HIS A 1004 -33.07 5.94 -3.88
C HIS A 1004 -32.09 5.43 -4.93
N LEU A 1005 -32.29 4.19 -5.39
CA LEU A 1005 -31.51 3.58 -6.46
C LEU A 1005 -32.47 2.85 -7.41
N PHE A 1006 -32.26 3.03 -8.71
CA PHE A 1006 -32.93 2.27 -9.75
C PHE A 1006 -31.92 1.44 -10.55
N ILE A 1007 -32.27 0.18 -10.82
CA ILE A 1007 -31.50 -0.73 -11.68
C ILE A 1007 -32.49 -1.34 -12.67
N ALA A 1008 -32.24 -1.18 -13.98
CA ALA A 1008 -33.17 -1.57 -15.04
C ALA A 1008 -34.63 -1.13 -14.77
N GLY A 1009 -34.81 0.12 -14.31
CA GLY A 1009 -36.12 0.73 -14.01
C GLY A 1009 -36.87 0.14 -12.82
N ARG A 1010 -36.31 -0.84 -12.11
CA ARG A 1010 -36.81 -1.27 -10.80
C ARG A 1010 -36.19 -0.40 -9.72
N PRO A 1011 -36.96 0.17 -8.77
CA PRO A 1011 -36.38 0.69 -7.54
C PRO A 1011 -35.80 -0.50 -6.74
N VAL A 1012 -34.67 -0.27 -6.09
CA VAL A 1012 -33.88 -1.30 -5.41
C VAL A 1012 -33.71 -0.92 -3.94
N GLU A 1013 -34.00 -1.87 -3.03
CA GLU A 1013 -33.81 -1.65 -1.61
C GLU A 1013 -32.32 -1.47 -1.25
N LEU A 1014 -32.07 -0.54 -0.33
CA LEU A 1014 -30.74 -0.18 0.19
C LEU A 1014 -30.45 -0.87 1.55
N THR A 1015 -31.19 -1.93 1.84
CA THR A 1015 -31.03 -2.83 3.00
C THR A 1015 -29.84 -3.77 2.78
N SER A 1016 -29.07 -4.00 3.85
CA SER A 1016 -27.83 -4.78 3.86
C SER A 1016 -27.37 -5.01 5.30
N MET A 1017 -26.42 -5.93 5.51
CA MET A 1017 -25.72 -6.07 6.80
C MET A 1017 -25.00 -4.78 7.27
N HIS A 1018 -24.86 -3.76 6.40
CA HIS A 1018 -24.28 -2.46 6.74
C HIS A 1018 -25.32 -1.34 6.94
N THR A 1019 -26.61 -1.59 6.75
CA THR A 1019 -27.68 -0.56 6.79
C THR A 1019 -28.95 -1.01 7.54
N GLU A 1020 -29.01 -2.27 7.98
CA GLU A 1020 -29.96 -2.74 9.01
C GLU A 1020 -29.47 -2.29 10.40
N GLU A 1021 -30.37 -1.75 11.22
CA GLU A 1021 -30.12 -1.28 12.61
C GLU A 1021 -30.47 -2.34 13.67
#